data_AF-A0A7X4JPQ7-F1
#
_entry.id   AF-A0A7X4JPQ7-F1
#
_cell.length_a   1.000
_cell.length_b   1.000
_cell.length_c   1.000
_cell.angle_alpha   90.00
_cell.angle_beta   90.00
_cell.angle_gamma   90.00
#
_symmetry.space_group_name_H-M   'P 1'
#
loop_
_entity.id
_entity.type
_entity.pdbx_description
1 polymer ?
#
loop_
_entity_poly.entity_id
_entity_poly.type
_entity_poly.pdbx_seq_one_letter_code
_entity_poly.pdbx_strand_id
1 'polypeptide(L)'
;MLSIFYNVWGVARYERKMLLRTTKFRILGGLGMSIPVLLGIGFAIAEANGAELPVGIDSYVPFLVYSFLQTIVIAFIVGDFRAADEQAHIYEVVAGRPISTAELVAGKYLGIVSALVFLSLGVLLLTLSIQAAKISMTGNPFTIKPYISYLVLMNLPALIFMSSVTFFLGAVLRRQAAVALIVIGYLLAVLLFLGRRYDGIYDFGAFFTPLYYSDLIGLADMTQVGLKRLFYILLGIGFFGFSIDWYPRLAHSLVARWFGRGCALTGFGLAVGLYFYMDSEAQDGKAYRSSLLEQQEAVANIPVAEITHYDLALTLLEEEPLAVSGTIRLKNPHEAPLDTLILLLNPGFEIQSLMRGDGGAIMWERMGSVIRIIPANPLQSEHELDLTLAYVGDINTDGFDLQREKARPKLRKRDGIFNKGSVTAWIRDNSVFLPPRSRWYPVTGVDYGYEDTRKVSFSTANLQITYPKGIEVITQGQVSKTDTLGTQVTRQWIVEKPVPVLSLNAGEYRVYRATIHDVECALYAHPSHLRPVRFFEGAEEEILRALGQIMDAMEQESGMKYPYPSLSLVEIPFHVQWYYEGWEEKGGLTQPGVLMIEEDVFMRQQFTRDFRRSQERSRGNREPKDIKKDLLVRAVFSTFFSREGNSGRQGQPGGLFRSPVVQLWAYDKQFVGEHHSLLKKGMPLYLQNDLSSNMTSAFYSSQRRGGGGDRGRGGRDGPGGRG
;
A
#
# COMPACT_ATOMS: atom_id res chain seq x y z
N MET A 1 -9.81 21.27 43.65
CA MET A 1 -9.13 20.67 42.46
C MET A 1 -7.66 20.35 42.72
N LEU A 2 -6.84 21.28 43.23
CA LEU A 2 -5.41 21.04 43.53
C LEU A 2 -5.11 19.83 44.44
N SER A 3 -5.94 19.56 45.46
CA SER A 3 -5.77 18.40 46.36
C SER A 3 -6.04 17.04 45.67
N ILE A 4 -7.01 16.97 44.76
CA ILE A 4 -7.37 15.74 44.03
C ILE A 4 -6.23 15.35 43.09
N PHE A 5 -5.71 16.30 42.32
CA PHE A 5 -4.57 16.06 41.44
C PHE A 5 -3.32 15.66 42.22
N TYR A 6 -3.07 16.29 43.36
CA TYR A 6 -1.96 15.94 44.24
C TYR A 6 -2.08 14.49 44.76
N ASN A 7 -3.27 14.08 45.20
CA ASN A 7 -3.53 12.71 45.68
C ASN A 7 -3.32 11.67 44.57
N VAL A 8 -3.92 11.88 43.40
CA VAL A 8 -3.80 10.98 42.24
C VAL A 8 -2.34 10.85 41.81
N TRP A 9 -1.62 11.96 41.70
CA TRP A 9 -0.22 11.96 41.30
C TRP A 9 0.70 11.31 42.35
N GLY A 10 0.41 11.54 43.63
CA GLY A 10 1.12 10.89 44.74
C GLY A 10 1.01 9.38 44.68
N VAL A 11 -0.22 8.86 44.51
CA VAL A 11 -0.47 7.42 44.34
C VAL A 11 0.21 6.91 43.07
N ALA A 12 0.06 7.58 41.93
CA ALA A 12 0.66 7.16 40.68
C ALA A 12 2.20 7.07 40.76
N ARG A 13 2.85 8.03 41.41
CA ARG A 13 4.31 8.01 41.60
C ARG A 13 4.75 6.86 42.48
N TYR A 14 4.00 6.58 43.55
CA TYR A 14 4.27 5.45 44.45
C TYR A 14 4.14 4.13 43.71
N GLU A 15 3.01 3.92 43.02
CA GLU A 15 2.70 2.71 42.26
C GLU A 15 3.71 2.45 41.16
N ARG A 16 4.04 3.47 40.36
CA ARG A 16 5.10 3.36 39.35
C ARG A 16 6.43 2.92 39.97
N LYS A 17 6.82 3.50 41.11
CA LYS A 17 8.09 3.17 41.78
C LYS A 17 8.09 1.75 42.34
N MET A 18 6.96 1.29 42.87
CA MET A 18 6.79 -0.07 43.36
C MET A 18 6.87 -1.07 42.20
N LEU A 19 6.13 -0.81 41.12
CA LEU A 19 6.09 -1.65 39.93
C LEU A 19 7.50 -1.86 39.32
N LEU A 20 8.26 -0.77 39.13
CA LEU A 20 9.62 -0.79 38.59
C LEU A 20 10.62 -1.58 39.47
N ARG A 21 10.29 -1.79 40.76
CA ARG A 21 11.12 -2.59 41.68
C ARG A 21 10.79 -4.07 41.65
N THR A 22 9.63 -4.47 41.12
CA THR A 22 9.24 -5.87 41.07
C THR A 22 10.08 -6.67 40.07
N THR A 23 10.48 -7.88 40.46
CA THR A 23 11.22 -8.81 39.59
C THR A 23 10.40 -9.17 38.35
N LYS A 24 9.08 -9.37 38.52
CA LYS A 24 8.14 -9.65 37.41
C LYS A 24 8.19 -8.56 36.34
N PHE A 25 8.07 -7.28 36.73
CA PHE A 25 8.15 -6.17 35.77
C PHE A 25 9.52 -6.08 35.10
N ARG A 26 10.61 -6.28 35.84
CA ARG A 26 11.97 -6.22 35.27
C ARG A 26 12.21 -7.31 34.24
N ILE A 27 11.78 -8.54 34.51
CA ILE A 27 11.93 -9.68 33.59
C ILE A 27 11.01 -9.52 32.38
N LEU A 28 9.70 -9.36 32.60
CA LEU A 28 8.73 -9.30 31.50
C LEU A 28 8.89 -8.02 30.67
N GLY A 29 9.11 -6.88 31.33
CA GLY A 29 9.38 -5.62 30.65
C GLY A 29 10.72 -5.64 29.91
N GLY A 30 11.77 -6.18 30.53
CA GLY A 30 13.07 -6.36 29.88
C GLY A 30 12.99 -7.29 28.67
N LEU A 31 12.24 -8.40 28.76
CA LEU A 31 12.01 -9.31 27.64
C LEU A 31 11.16 -8.65 26.53
N GLY A 32 10.10 -7.95 26.91
CA GLY A 32 9.23 -7.20 26.00
C GLY A 32 9.97 -6.10 25.23
N MET A 33 10.98 -5.48 25.83
CA MET A 33 11.81 -4.45 25.21
C MET A 33 12.99 -5.04 24.42
N SER A 34 13.64 -6.09 24.93
CA SER A 34 14.84 -6.68 24.30
C SER A 34 14.53 -7.35 22.97
N ILE A 35 13.40 -8.05 22.82
CA ILE A 35 13.08 -8.75 21.56
C ILE A 35 12.95 -7.76 20.37
N PRO A 36 12.14 -6.68 20.45
CA PRO A 36 12.08 -5.66 19.39
C PRO A 36 13.44 -5.02 19.09
N VAL A 37 14.24 -4.77 20.13
CA VAL A 37 15.58 -4.18 20.00
C VAL A 37 16.54 -5.14 19.30
N LEU A 38 16.53 -6.41 19.66
CA LEU A 38 17.34 -7.45 19.00
C LEU A 38 16.94 -7.65 17.54
N LEU A 39 15.64 -7.55 17.22
CA LEU A 39 15.17 -7.55 15.83
C LEU A 39 15.70 -6.33 15.06
N GLY A 40 15.64 -5.13 15.65
CA GLY A 40 16.22 -3.91 15.08
C GLY A 40 17.73 -4.04 14.83
N ILE A 41 18.48 -4.56 15.81
CA ILE A 41 19.92 -4.86 15.67
C ILE A 41 20.15 -5.89 14.57
N GLY A 42 19.33 -6.95 14.52
CA GLY A 42 19.42 -7.99 13.51
C GLY A 42 19.22 -7.45 12.09
N PHE A 43 18.25 -6.55 11.89
CA PHE A 43 18.05 -5.87 10.61
C PHE A 43 19.22 -4.96 10.26
N ALA A 44 19.71 -4.16 11.22
CA ALA A 44 20.88 -3.30 11.00
C ALA A 44 22.14 -4.11 10.63
N ILE A 45 22.39 -5.25 11.30
CA ILE A 45 23.49 -6.17 10.97
C ILE A 45 23.28 -6.78 9.59
N ALA A 46 22.05 -7.18 9.24
CA ALA A 46 21.76 -7.75 7.93
C ALA A 46 22.07 -6.73 6.83
N GLU A 47 21.66 -5.47 6.97
CA GLU A 47 21.90 -4.42 5.98
C GLU A 47 23.36 -3.98 5.91
N ALA A 48 24.06 -3.94 7.05
CA ALA A 48 25.50 -3.72 7.10
C ALA A 48 26.27 -4.83 6.37
N ASN A 49 25.75 -6.06 6.40
CA ASN A 49 26.28 -7.20 5.65
C ASN A 49 25.80 -7.25 4.19
N GLY A 50 25.12 -6.20 3.70
CA GLY A 50 24.69 -6.07 2.31
C GLY A 50 23.34 -6.70 1.99
N ALA A 51 22.52 -7.06 2.99
CA ALA A 51 21.12 -7.36 2.75
C ALA A 51 20.36 -6.07 2.41
N GLU A 52 19.47 -6.15 1.43
CA GLU A 52 18.58 -5.04 1.06
C GLU A 52 17.20 -5.42 1.59
N LEU A 53 16.71 -4.60 2.53
CA LEU A 53 15.46 -4.82 3.26
C LEU A 53 14.39 -3.85 2.76
N PRO A 54 13.10 -4.24 2.75
CA PRO A 54 12.02 -3.32 2.39
C PRO A 54 12.01 -2.07 3.28
N VAL A 55 11.74 -0.92 2.68
CA VAL A 55 11.77 0.40 3.34
C VAL A 55 10.76 0.44 4.48
N GLY A 56 11.19 0.85 5.67
CA GLY A 56 10.31 0.94 6.85
C GLY A 56 10.08 -0.39 7.57
N ILE A 57 10.62 -1.53 7.10
CA ILE A 57 10.53 -2.80 7.84
C ILE A 57 11.24 -2.76 9.18
N ASP A 58 12.34 -1.99 9.24
CA ASP A 58 13.17 -1.74 10.41
C ASP A 58 12.42 -1.02 11.53
N SER A 59 11.41 -0.23 11.19
CA SER A 59 10.51 0.42 12.15
C SER A 59 9.23 -0.39 12.38
N TYR A 60 8.62 -0.95 11.33
CA TYR A 60 7.32 -1.61 11.42
C TYR A 60 7.37 -2.92 12.22
N VAL A 61 8.33 -3.81 11.93
CA VAL A 61 8.39 -5.13 12.55
C VAL A 61 8.69 -5.06 14.05
N PRO A 62 9.68 -4.28 14.53
CA PRO A 62 9.92 -4.15 15.97
C PRO A 62 8.69 -3.62 16.71
N PHE A 63 8.01 -2.60 16.18
CA PHE A 63 6.80 -2.06 16.81
C PHE A 63 5.65 -3.08 16.79
N LEU A 64 5.50 -3.85 15.72
CA LEU A 64 4.46 -4.88 15.59
C LEU A 64 4.67 -5.98 16.64
N VAL A 65 5.90 -6.48 16.74
CA VAL A 65 6.30 -7.47 17.75
C VAL A 65 6.16 -6.89 19.16
N TYR A 66 6.52 -5.62 19.35
CA TYR A 66 6.35 -4.95 20.62
C TYR A 66 4.88 -4.86 21.05
N SER A 67 3.95 -4.53 20.15
CA SER A 67 2.51 -4.49 20.46
C SER A 67 1.99 -5.85 20.97
N PHE A 68 2.46 -6.96 20.37
CA PHE A 68 2.18 -8.31 20.87
C PHE A 68 2.73 -8.55 22.27
N LEU A 69 4.02 -8.30 22.47
CA LEU A 69 4.70 -8.55 23.75
C LEU A 69 4.16 -7.63 24.84
N GLN A 70 3.85 -6.38 24.52
CA GLN A 70 3.23 -5.42 25.42
C GLN A 70 1.89 -5.93 25.94
N THR A 71 1.07 -6.55 25.10
CA THR A 71 -0.21 -7.14 25.54
C THR A 71 0.02 -8.27 26.55
N ILE A 72 1.04 -9.11 26.32
CA ILE A 72 1.44 -10.18 27.27
C ILE A 72 1.94 -9.56 28.58
N VAL A 73 2.80 -8.55 28.51
CA VAL A 73 3.29 -7.79 29.67
C VAL A 73 2.11 -7.21 30.46
N ILE A 74 1.14 -6.60 29.78
CA ILE A 74 -0.08 -6.06 30.39
C ILE A 74 -0.86 -7.16 31.12
N ALA A 75 -1.08 -8.31 30.47
CA ALA A 75 -1.86 -9.42 31.03
C ALA A 75 -1.32 -9.89 32.39
N PHE A 76 0.00 -10.00 32.52
CA PHE A 76 0.65 -10.49 33.74
C PHE A 76 0.90 -9.40 34.77
N ILE A 77 1.25 -8.18 34.36
CA ILE A 77 1.62 -7.10 35.28
C ILE A 77 0.38 -6.37 35.81
N VAL A 78 -0.53 -5.99 34.91
CA VAL A 78 -1.75 -5.29 35.32
C VAL A 78 -2.67 -6.26 36.04
N GLY A 79 -2.78 -7.52 35.61
CA GLY A 79 -3.62 -8.51 36.28
C GLY A 79 -3.20 -8.85 37.73
N ASP A 80 -1.98 -8.47 38.15
CA ASP A 80 -1.43 -8.78 39.48
C ASP A 80 -1.76 -7.72 40.54
N PHE A 81 -2.25 -6.53 40.17
CA PHE A 81 -2.29 -5.39 41.11
C PHE A 81 -3.08 -5.71 42.39
N ARG A 82 -4.25 -6.35 42.25
CA ARG A 82 -5.11 -6.69 43.38
C ARG A 82 -4.57 -7.88 44.17
N ALA A 83 -4.08 -8.90 43.46
CA ALA A 83 -3.52 -10.09 44.09
C ALA A 83 -2.27 -9.76 44.91
N ALA A 84 -1.44 -8.84 44.42
CA ALA A 84 -0.27 -8.33 45.12
C ALA A 84 -0.64 -7.53 46.38
N ASP A 85 -1.66 -6.67 46.32
CA ASP A 85 -2.14 -5.91 47.47
C ASP A 85 -2.75 -6.81 48.56
N GLU A 86 -3.52 -7.83 48.16
CA GLU A 86 -4.11 -8.82 49.06
C GLU A 86 -3.01 -9.68 49.72
N GLN A 87 -1.99 -10.11 48.97
CA GLN A 87 -0.85 -10.88 49.49
C GLN A 87 0.04 -10.08 50.45
N ALA A 88 0.14 -8.76 50.25
CA ALA A 88 0.99 -7.90 51.06
C ALA A 88 0.31 -7.43 52.36
N HIS A 89 -0.97 -7.73 52.59
CA HIS A 89 -1.78 -7.25 53.73
C HIS A 89 -1.81 -5.71 53.86
N ILE A 90 -1.55 -4.96 52.78
CA ILE A 90 -1.48 -3.49 52.78
C ILE A 90 -2.88 -2.84 52.70
N TYR A 91 -3.91 -3.64 52.38
CA TYR A 91 -5.28 -3.20 52.17
C TYR A 91 -5.84 -2.38 53.36
N GLU A 92 -5.54 -2.78 54.60
CA GLU A 92 -6.04 -2.10 55.81
C GLU A 92 -5.44 -0.68 55.96
N VAL A 93 -4.16 -0.51 55.63
CA VAL A 93 -3.45 0.78 55.72
C VAL A 93 -3.90 1.74 54.60
N VAL A 94 -4.17 1.21 53.40
CA VAL A 94 -4.68 2.00 52.27
C VAL A 94 -6.15 2.36 52.48
N ALA A 95 -6.93 1.47 53.10
CA ALA A 95 -8.34 1.71 53.42
C ALA A 95 -8.53 2.85 54.44
N GLY A 96 -7.58 3.04 55.38
CA GLY A 96 -7.62 4.09 56.39
C GLY A 96 -7.27 5.50 55.91
N ARG A 97 -6.86 5.69 54.65
CA ARG A 97 -6.54 7.04 54.11
C ARG A 97 -7.79 7.77 53.63
N PRO A 98 -7.90 9.11 53.84
CA PRO A 98 -9.01 9.95 53.39
C PRO A 98 -8.90 10.27 51.89
N ILE A 99 -8.75 9.23 51.05
CA ILE A 99 -8.64 9.31 49.59
C ILE A 99 -9.87 8.62 48.99
N SER A 100 -10.51 9.24 48.00
CA SER A 100 -11.67 8.65 47.34
C SER A 100 -11.29 7.42 46.51
N THR A 101 -12.24 6.50 46.27
CA THR A 101 -11.99 5.32 45.42
C THR A 101 -11.56 5.70 44.01
N ALA A 102 -12.17 6.75 43.44
CA ALA A 102 -11.81 7.27 42.13
C ALA A 102 -10.37 7.81 42.10
N GLU A 103 -9.94 8.57 43.11
CA GLU A 103 -8.57 9.07 43.21
C GLU A 103 -7.54 7.93 43.33
N LEU A 104 -7.85 6.92 44.13
CA LEU A 104 -6.96 5.76 44.33
C LEU A 104 -6.84 4.94 43.04
N VAL A 105 -7.98 4.58 42.43
CA VAL A 105 -8.02 3.78 41.19
C VAL A 105 -7.36 4.53 40.04
N ALA A 106 -7.65 5.83 39.88
CA ALA A 106 -7.00 6.68 38.89
C ALA A 106 -5.48 6.73 39.12
N GLY A 107 -5.04 6.93 40.36
CA GLY A 107 -3.63 6.93 40.71
C GLY A 107 -2.93 5.60 40.38
N LYS A 108 -3.52 4.47 40.76
CA LYS A 108 -2.98 3.13 40.45
C LYS A 108 -2.88 2.88 38.96
N TYR A 109 -3.97 3.12 38.24
CA TYR A 109 -4.03 2.94 36.81
C TYR A 109 -3.00 3.83 36.08
N LEU A 110 -2.93 5.13 36.42
CA LEU A 110 -1.95 6.04 35.84
C LEU A 110 -0.49 5.67 36.18
N GLY A 111 -0.24 5.16 37.39
CA GLY A 111 1.08 4.65 37.79
C GLY A 111 1.54 3.49 36.90
N ILE A 112 0.65 2.54 36.64
CA ILE A 112 0.89 1.38 35.77
C ILE A 112 1.04 1.82 34.30
N VAL A 113 0.06 2.56 33.78
CA VAL A 113 0.07 3.05 32.38
C VAL A 113 1.31 3.88 32.11
N SER A 114 1.70 4.78 33.01
CA SER A 114 2.92 5.59 32.82
C SER A 114 4.20 4.75 32.81
N ALA A 115 4.27 3.65 33.57
CA ALA A 115 5.40 2.71 33.50
C ALA A 115 5.45 1.98 32.15
N LEU A 116 4.30 1.56 31.62
CA LEU A 116 4.20 0.90 30.31
C LEU A 116 4.46 1.87 29.14
N VAL A 117 4.03 3.13 29.26
CA VAL A 117 4.36 4.20 28.30
C VAL A 117 5.86 4.46 28.33
N PHE A 118 6.48 4.50 29.51
CA PHE A 118 7.94 4.63 29.62
C PHE A 118 8.68 3.47 28.92
N LEU A 119 8.18 2.23 29.04
CA LEU A 119 8.73 1.09 28.32
C LEU A 119 8.59 1.24 26.80
N SER A 120 7.43 1.74 26.34
CA SER A 120 7.18 2.03 24.92
C SER A 120 8.09 3.11 24.37
N LEU A 121 8.34 4.17 25.15
CA LEU A 121 9.32 5.20 24.84
C LEU A 121 10.75 4.64 24.84
N GLY A 122 11.07 3.70 25.74
CA GLY A 122 12.34 2.98 25.73
C GLY A 122 12.57 2.22 24.42
N VAL A 123 11.57 1.47 23.95
CA VAL A 123 11.61 0.79 22.64
C VAL A 123 11.78 1.80 21.50
N LEU A 124 11.02 2.89 21.52
CA LEU A 124 11.15 3.98 20.54
C LEU A 124 12.58 4.54 20.52
N LEU A 125 13.12 4.94 21.66
CA LEU A 125 14.44 5.56 21.75
C LEU A 125 15.56 4.60 21.35
N LEU A 126 15.49 3.33 21.75
CA LEU A 126 16.48 2.34 21.35
C LEU A 126 16.43 2.02 19.86
N THR A 127 15.23 1.83 19.29
CA THR A 127 15.08 1.56 17.86
C THR A 127 15.51 2.77 17.01
N LEU A 128 15.18 4.00 17.44
CA LEU A 128 15.71 5.23 16.83
C LEU A 128 17.23 5.33 16.94
N SER A 129 17.82 4.95 18.08
CA SER A 129 19.27 4.97 18.28
C SER A 129 19.98 3.99 17.36
N ILE A 130 19.40 2.79 17.16
CA ILE A 130 19.90 1.81 16.19
C ILE A 130 19.84 2.38 14.77
N GLN A 131 18.74 3.03 14.40
CA GLN A 131 18.63 3.66 13.10
C GLN A 131 19.65 4.79 12.92
N ALA A 132 19.84 5.63 13.93
CA ALA A 132 20.83 6.70 13.91
C ALA A 132 22.25 6.14 13.73
N ALA A 133 22.59 5.04 14.43
CA ALA A 133 23.86 4.34 14.25
C ALA A 133 24.01 3.71 12.86
N LYS A 134 22.91 3.26 12.23
CA LYS A 134 22.92 2.71 10.87
C LYS A 134 23.22 3.76 9.79
N ILE A 135 22.85 5.03 9.99
CA ILE A 135 23.10 6.11 9.01
C ILE A 135 24.60 6.24 8.74
N SER A 136 25.44 6.23 9.78
CA SER A 136 26.89 6.36 9.63
C SER A 136 27.52 5.23 8.81
N MET A 137 26.84 4.08 8.74
CA MET A 137 27.31 2.90 8.01
C MET A 137 26.71 2.76 6.61
N THR A 138 25.48 3.23 6.39
CA THR A 138 24.70 2.93 5.15
C THR A 138 24.37 4.15 4.31
N GLY A 139 24.42 5.36 4.85
CA GLY A 139 24.09 6.60 4.13
C GLY A 139 22.61 6.78 3.77
N ASN A 140 21.71 5.92 4.27
CA ASN A 140 20.27 6.05 4.03
C ASN A 140 19.68 7.26 4.80
N PRO A 141 18.70 7.99 4.21
CA PRO A 141 18.05 9.09 4.89
C PRO A 141 17.25 8.63 6.12
N PHE A 142 17.23 9.48 7.13
CA PHE A 142 16.59 9.21 8.41
C PHE A 142 15.20 9.83 8.49
N THR A 143 14.18 8.99 8.59
CA THR A 143 12.79 9.42 8.76
C THR A 143 12.28 9.02 10.14
N ILE A 144 12.01 10.01 11.01
CA ILE A 144 11.45 9.79 12.36
C ILE A 144 9.94 9.47 12.29
N LYS A 145 9.26 10.00 11.27
CA LYS A 145 7.80 9.92 11.08
C LYS A 145 7.20 8.50 11.29
N PRO A 146 7.73 7.42 10.69
CA PRO A 146 7.16 6.08 10.89
C PRO A 146 7.20 5.62 12.35
N TYR A 147 8.30 5.88 13.07
CA TYR A 147 8.46 5.48 14.48
C TYR A 147 7.44 6.15 15.40
N ILE A 148 7.23 7.47 15.23
CA ILE A 148 6.22 8.20 15.99
C ILE A 148 4.82 7.70 15.62
N SER A 149 4.57 7.48 14.33
CA SER A 149 3.28 7.00 13.84
C SER A 149 2.92 5.64 14.44
N TYR A 150 3.86 4.69 14.53
CA TYR A 150 3.61 3.38 15.14
C TYR A 150 3.48 3.43 16.66
N LEU A 151 4.15 4.37 17.34
CA LEU A 151 3.91 4.59 18.75
C LEU A 151 2.45 5.06 18.98
N VAL A 152 2.03 6.10 18.25
CA VAL A 152 0.75 6.78 18.45
C VAL A 152 -0.43 5.97 17.92
N LEU A 153 -0.31 5.33 16.75
CA LEU A 153 -1.42 4.64 16.11
C LEU A 153 -1.48 3.15 16.45
N MET A 154 -0.35 2.50 16.77
CA MET A 154 -0.35 1.07 17.06
C MET A 154 -0.26 0.76 18.55
N ASN A 155 0.67 1.37 19.27
CA ASN A 155 0.93 0.98 20.66
C ASN A 155 0.07 1.71 21.69
N LEU A 156 0.00 3.05 21.65
CA LEU A 156 -0.71 3.81 22.70
C LEU A 156 -2.21 3.45 22.83
N PRO A 157 -3.00 3.33 21.74
CA PRO A 157 -4.41 2.98 21.83
C PRO A 157 -4.59 1.55 22.36
N ALA A 158 -3.76 0.62 21.88
CA ALA A 158 -3.77 -0.78 22.34
C ALA A 158 -3.39 -0.89 23.82
N LEU A 159 -2.38 -0.15 24.27
CA LEU A 159 -1.96 -0.05 25.67
C LEU A 159 -3.12 0.45 26.53
N ILE A 160 -3.72 1.59 26.18
CA ILE A 160 -4.81 2.20 26.97
C ILE A 160 -5.99 1.22 27.07
N PHE A 161 -6.41 0.65 25.94
CA PHE A 161 -7.52 -0.30 25.91
C PHE A 161 -7.22 -1.56 26.73
N MET A 162 -6.13 -2.27 26.41
CA MET A 162 -5.80 -3.54 27.05
C MET A 162 -5.47 -3.38 28.52
N SER A 163 -4.80 -2.31 28.92
CA SER A 163 -4.55 -2.04 30.34
C SER A 163 -5.85 -1.73 31.08
N SER A 164 -6.78 -0.97 30.51
CA SER A 164 -8.10 -0.71 31.11
C SER A 164 -8.93 -1.98 31.26
N VAL A 165 -8.99 -2.81 30.21
CA VAL A 165 -9.67 -4.12 30.25
C VAL A 165 -9.06 -5.01 31.32
N THR A 166 -7.73 -5.12 31.35
CA THR A 166 -7.02 -5.97 32.32
C THR A 166 -7.23 -5.47 33.75
N PHE A 167 -7.22 -4.15 33.94
CA PHE A 167 -7.45 -3.53 35.25
C PHE A 167 -8.89 -3.75 35.73
N PHE A 168 -9.88 -3.62 34.84
CA PHE A 168 -11.28 -3.97 35.13
C PHE A 168 -11.44 -5.46 35.46
N LEU A 169 -10.87 -6.35 34.64
CA LEU A 169 -10.90 -7.79 34.91
C LEU A 169 -10.23 -8.14 36.24
N GLY A 170 -9.15 -7.45 36.63
CA GLY A 170 -8.52 -7.61 37.95
C GLY A 170 -9.37 -7.07 39.11
N ALA A 171 -10.24 -6.08 38.87
CA ALA A 171 -11.21 -5.63 39.87
C ALA A 171 -12.33 -6.69 40.06
N VAL A 172 -12.82 -7.29 38.97
CA VAL A 172 -13.91 -8.27 38.97
C VAL A 172 -13.44 -9.66 39.42
N LEU A 173 -12.33 -10.15 38.87
CA LEU A 173 -11.80 -11.49 39.07
C LEU A 173 -10.79 -11.49 40.22
N ARG A 174 -10.90 -12.47 41.11
CA ARG A 174 -9.96 -12.61 42.26
C ARG A 174 -8.64 -13.29 41.89
N ARG A 175 -8.54 -13.94 40.74
CA ARG A 175 -7.37 -14.75 40.35
C ARG A 175 -6.63 -14.12 39.17
N GLN A 176 -5.37 -13.74 39.38
CA GLN A 176 -4.47 -13.20 38.33
C GLN A 176 -4.41 -14.11 37.09
N ALA A 177 -4.31 -15.43 37.30
CA ALA A 177 -4.25 -16.39 36.20
C ALA A 177 -5.50 -16.37 35.31
N ALA A 178 -6.68 -16.11 35.87
CA ALA A 178 -7.92 -16.01 35.09
C ALA A 178 -7.94 -14.72 34.25
N VAL A 179 -7.49 -13.60 34.81
CA VAL A 179 -7.33 -12.34 34.09
C VAL A 179 -6.37 -12.52 32.92
N ALA A 180 -5.18 -13.08 33.18
CA ALA A 180 -4.17 -13.30 32.16
C ALA A 180 -4.67 -14.26 31.05
N LEU A 181 -5.37 -15.33 31.42
CA LEU A 181 -5.94 -16.29 30.46
C LEU A 181 -6.96 -15.63 29.52
N ILE A 182 -7.85 -14.77 30.04
CA ILE A 182 -8.84 -14.06 29.22
C ILE A 182 -8.16 -13.07 28.27
N VAL A 183 -7.20 -12.30 28.77
CA VAL A 183 -6.47 -11.30 27.97
C VAL A 183 -5.66 -11.97 26.86
N ILE A 184 -4.93 -13.05 27.17
CA ILE A 184 -4.19 -13.85 26.18
C ILE A 184 -5.15 -14.55 25.22
N GLY A 185 -6.28 -15.06 25.73
CA GLY A 185 -7.33 -15.66 24.90
C GLY A 185 -7.89 -14.69 23.88
N TYR A 186 -8.16 -13.44 24.28
CA TYR A 186 -8.58 -12.37 23.37
C TYR A 186 -7.50 -12.06 22.31
N LEU A 187 -6.23 -11.93 22.73
CA LEU A 187 -5.12 -11.74 21.80
C LEU A 187 -5.04 -12.87 20.75
N LEU A 188 -5.13 -14.13 21.18
CA LEU A 188 -5.13 -15.29 20.29
C LEU A 188 -6.37 -15.33 19.38
N ALA A 189 -7.54 -14.98 19.90
CA ALA A 189 -8.76 -14.88 19.10
C ALA A 189 -8.61 -13.85 17.98
N VAL A 190 -8.01 -12.68 18.26
CA VAL A 190 -7.71 -11.66 17.24
C VAL A 190 -6.73 -12.20 16.20
N LEU A 191 -5.64 -12.82 16.62
CA LEU A 191 -4.61 -13.33 15.72
C LEU A 191 -5.09 -14.46 14.80
N LEU A 192 -5.89 -15.38 15.33
CA LEU A 192 -6.26 -16.61 14.64
C LEU A 192 -7.63 -16.52 13.94
N PHE A 193 -8.56 -15.72 14.44
CA PHE A 193 -9.95 -15.74 13.99
C PHE A 193 -10.54 -14.35 13.70
N LEU A 194 -10.49 -13.42 14.63
CA LEU A 194 -11.27 -12.17 14.56
C LEU A 194 -10.60 -11.10 13.69
N GLY A 195 -9.27 -11.08 13.59
CA GLY A 195 -8.52 -9.90 13.13
C GLY A 195 -8.88 -9.32 11.77
N ARG A 196 -9.38 -10.11 10.82
CA ARG A 196 -9.87 -9.62 9.50
C ARG A 196 -11.38 -9.66 9.34
N ARG A 197 -12.11 -10.27 10.27
CA ARG A 197 -13.57 -10.37 10.21
C ARG A 197 -14.18 -9.07 10.74
N TYR A 198 -15.41 -8.79 10.34
CA TYR A 198 -16.16 -7.60 10.78
C TYR A 198 -15.35 -6.30 10.55
N ASP A 199 -14.80 -6.16 9.35
CA ASP A 199 -13.96 -5.02 8.93
C ASP A 199 -12.76 -4.72 9.85
N GLY A 200 -12.32 -5.73 10.61
CA GLY A 200 -11.19 -5.64 11.52
C GLY A 200 -11.50 -4.85 12.79
N ILE A 201 -12.78 -4.67 13.18
CA ILE A 201 -13.16 -3.90 14.37
C ILE A 201 -12.55 -4.47 15.66
N TYR A 202 -12.28 -5.78 15.72
CA TYR A 202 -11.66 -6.46 16.88
C TYR A 202 -10.12 -6.41 16.89
N ASP A 203 -9.49 -5.78 15.90
CA ASP A 203 -8.03 -5.64 15.80
C ASP A 203 -7.46 -4.51 16.68
N PHE A 204 -7.49 -4.71 18.00
CA PHE A 204 -7.05 -3.70 18.98
C PHE A 204 -5.58 -3.28 18.81
N GLY A 205 -4.71 -4.24 18.47
CA GLY A 205 -3.27 -4.05 18.35
C GLY A 205 -2.80 -3.59 16.97
N ALA A 206 -3.74 -3.27 16.07
CA ALA A 206 -3.46 -2.90 14.68
C ALA A 206 -2.73 -3.97 13.86
N PHE A 207 -2.83 -5.24 14.25
CA PHE A 207 -2.05 -6.31 13.64
C PHE A 207 -2.41 -6.51 12.17
N PHE A 208 -3.68 -6.35 11.81
CA PHE A 208 -4.20 -6.55 10.45
C PHE A 208 -4.52 -5.23 9.75
N THR A 209 -4.36 -4.11 10.42
CA THR A 209 -4.57 -2.79 9.84
C THR A 209 -3.44 -2.44 8.86
N PRO A 210 -3.71 -1.84 7.69
CA PRO A 210 -2.67 -1.47 6.70
C PRO A 210 -1.85 -0.26 7.14
N LEU A 211 -1.06 -0.45 8.21
CA LEU A 211 -0.22 0.56 8.85
C LEU A 211 1.23 0.52 8.36
N TYR A 212 1.53 -0.11 7.24
CA TYR A 212 2.87 0.02 6.66
C TYR A 212 3.12 1.48 6.27
N TYR A 213 4.35 1.96 6.35
CA TYR A 213 4.69 3.34 5.97
C TYR A 213 5.49 3.30 4.67
N SER A 214 5.03 4.03 3.65
CA SER A 214 5.77 4.23 2.40
C SER A 214 6.45 5.59 2.41
N ASP A 215 7.66 5.68 1.87
CA ASP A 215 8.36 6.96 1.72
C ASP A 215 7.69 7.86 0.67
N LEU A 216 6.92 7.29 -0.28
CA LEU A 216 6.24 8.05 -1.33
C LEU A 216 4.92 8.71 -0.85
N ILE A 217 4.12 8.00 -0.06
CA ILE A 217 2.76 8.49 0.33
C ILE A 217 2.53 8.58 1.85
N GLY A 218 3.48 8.14 2.66
CA GLY A 218 3.31 7.99 4.10
C GLY A 218 2.38 6.83 4.45
N LEU A 219 1.38 7.10 5.31
CA LEU A 219 0.34 6.14 5.63
C LEU A 219 -0.82 6.23 4.61
N ALA A 220 -1.27 5.07 4.15
CA ALA A 220 -2.35 4.96 3.18
C ALA A 220 -3.68 5.56 3.66
N ASP A 221 -4.24 5.07 4.76
CA ASP A 221 -5.55 5.50 5.26
C ASP A 221 -5.44 5.95 6.72
N MET A 222 -5.24 7.26 6.93
CA MET A 222 -5.12 7.79 8.28
C MET A 222 -6.47 7.96 8.97
N THR A 223 -7.53 8.22 8.20
CA THR A 223 -8.87 8.51 8.75
C THR A 223 -9.49 7.27 9.36
N GLN A 224 -9.64 6.17 8.60
CA GLN A 224 -10.26 4.95 9.14
C GLN A 224 -9.43 4.33 10.25
N VAL A 225 -8.09 4.40 10.12
CA VAL A 225 -7.19 3.95 11.18
C VAL A 225 -7.38 4.80 12.43
N GLY A 226 -7.40 6.12 12.30
CA GLY A 226 -7.65 7.05 13.41
C GLY A 226 -8.96 6.78 14.13
N LEU A 227 -10.06 6.59 13.39
CA LEU A 227 -11.38 6.26 13.94
C LEU A 227 -11.35 4.94 14.73
N LYS A 228 -10.74 3.88 14.18
CA LYS A 228 -10.56 2.61 14.90
C LYS A 228 -9.73 2.77 16.18
N ARG A 229 -8.70 3.62 16.17
CA ARG A 229 -7.90 3.89 17.38
C ARG A 229 -8.65 4.71 18.41
N LEU A 230 -9.42 5.70 17.99
CA LEU A 230 -10.30 6.46 18.86
C LEU A 230 -11.34 5.55 19.52
N PHE A 231 -11.94 4.63 18.77
CA PHE A 231 -12.86 3.61 19.28
C PHE A 231 -12.25 2.82 20.45
N TYR A 232 -11.01 2.35 20.31
CA TYR A 232 -10.32 1.64 21.39
C TYR A 232 -9.98 2.50 22.60
N ILE A 233 -9.64 3.78 22.40
CA ILE A 233 -9.44 4.73 23.51
C ILE A 233 -10.74 4.94 24.27
N LEU A 234 -11.87 5.13 23.56
CA LEU A 234 -13.20 5.30 24.16
C LEU A 234 -13.64 4.06 24.94
N LEU A 235 -13.43 2.86 24.38
CA LEU A 235 -13.63 1.61 25.13
C LEU A 235 -12.73 1.53 26.37
N GLY A 236 -11.47 1.97 26.27
CA GLY A 236 -10.55 2.07 27.40
C GLY A 236 -11.12 2.95 28.52
N ILE A 237 -11.63 4.14 28.18
CA ILE A 237 -12.32 5.03 29.14
C ILE A 237 -13.52 4.33 29.77
N GLY A 238 -14.29 3.58 28.98
CA GLY A 238 -15.44 2.80 29.44
C GLY A 238 -15.05 1.76 30.50
N PHE A 239 -14.08 0.90 30.18
CA PHE A 239 -13.58 -0.13 31.09
C PHE A 239 -12.87 0.45 32.32
N PHE A 240 -12.16 1.57 32.17
CA PHE A 240 -11.60 2.30 33.30
C PHE A 240 -12.70 2.80 34.24
N GLY A 241 -13.79 3.38 33.72
CA GLY A 241 -14.95 3.78 34.51
C GLY A 241 -15.56 2.60 35.29
N PHE A 242 -15.73 1.44 34.66
CA PHE A 242 -16.17 0.23 35.35
C PHE A 242 -15.20 -0.25 36.42
N SER A 243 -13.89 -0.10 36.21
CA SER A 243 -12.91 -0.46 37.22
C SER A 243 -13.04 0.37 38.51
N ILE A 244 -13.53 1.61 38.42
CA ILE A 244 -13.82 2.45 39.59
C ILE A 244 -15.05 1.94 40.36
N ASP A 245 -16.15 1.62 39.67
CA ASP A 245 -17.40 1.16 40.33
C ASP A 245 -17.24 -0.23 40.94
N TRP A 246 -16.53 -1.13 40.27
CA TRP A 246 -16.30 -2.51 40.71
C TRP A 246 -15.10 -2.69 41.64
N TYR A 247 -14.40 -1.61 42.00
CA TYR A 247 -13.28 -1.72 42.93
C TYR A 247 -13.79 -2.14 44.33
N PRO A 248 -13.26 -3.23 44.91
CA PRO A 248 -13.72 -3.76 46.19
C PRO A 248 -13.20 -2.88 47.34
N ARG A 249 -14.00 -1.90 47.78
CA ARG A 249 -13.73 -1.09 48.99
C ARG A 249 -15.01 -0.79 49.77
N LEU A 250 -14.94 -0.88 51.10
CA LEU A 250 -16.08 -0.66 52.02
C LEU A 250 -16.57 0.81 52.04
N ALA A 251 -15.68 1.78 51.86
CA ALA A 251 -16.01 3.21 51.86
C ALA A 251 -16.05 3.74 50.42
N HIS A 252 -17.22 3.68 49.79
CA HIS A 252 -17.45 4.33 48.49
C HIS A 252 -18.11 5.68 48.71
N SER A 253 -17.43 6.78 48.37
CA SER A 253 -18.11 8.06 48.25
C SER A 253 -19.07 8.01 47.06
N LEU A 254 -20.31 8.48 47.25
CA LEU A 254 -21.33 8.50 46.20
C LEU A 254 -20.83 9.23 44.94
N VAL A 255 -20.08 10.31 45.13
CA VAL A 255 -19.46 11.09 44.05
C VAL A 255 -18.48 10.26 43.22
N ALA A 256 -17.64 9.42 43.84
CA ALA A 256 -16.68 8.57 43.11
C ALA A 256 -17.39 7.49 42.29
N ARG A 257 -18.49 6.93 42.79
CA ARG A 257 -19.31 5.96 42.05
C ARG A 257 -20.01 6.58 40.85
N TRP A 258 -20.62 7.75 41.03
CA TRP A 258 -21.23 8.49 39.93
C TRP A 258 -20.21 8.94 38.89
N PHE A 259 -19.00 9.31 39.31
CA PHE A 259 -17.89 9.59 38.40
C PHE A 259 -17.52 8.35 37.57
N GLY A 260 -17.29 7.19 38.21
CA GLY A 260 -16.97 5.94 37.51
C GLY A 260 -18.04 5.52 36.50
N ARG A 261 -19.32 5.62 36.90
CA ARG A 261 -20.47 5.35 36.01
C ARG A 261 -20.60 6.35 34.88
N GLY A 262 -20.35 7.63 35.15
CA GLY A 262 -20.30 8.68 34.13
C GLY A 262 -19.21 8.40 33.09
N CYS A 263 -17.99 8.06 33.52
CA CYS A 263 -16.92 7.65 32.63
C CYS A 263 -17.30 6.40 31.81
N ALA A 264 -17.92 5.40 32.45
CA ALA A 264 -18.35 4.18 31.76
C ALA A 264 -19.41 4.49 30.69
N LEU A 265 -20.47 5.22 31.05
CA LEU A 265 -21.56 5.61 30.16
C LEU A 265 -21.03 6.43 28.98
N THR A 266 -20.19 7.43 29.24
CA THR A 266 -19.60 8.27 28.18
C THR A 266 -18.67 7.46 27.29
N GLY A 267 -17.78 6.64 27.86
CA GLY A 267 -16.83 5.84 27.08
C GLY A 267 -17.53 4.83 26.15
N PHE A 268 -18.45 4.02 26.68
CA PHE A 268 -19.20 3.06 25.88
C PHE A 268 -20.21 3.74 24.95
N GLY A 269 -20.91 4.78 25.41
CA GLY A 269 -21.87 5.50 24.59
C GLY A 269 -21.22 6.13 23.36
N LEU A 270 -20.07 6.80 23.54
CA LEU A 270 -19.30 7.34 22.42
C LEU A 270 -18.70 6.24 21.54
N ALA A 271 -18.21 5.13 22.11
CA ALA A 271 -17.69 4.01 21.32
C ALA A 271 -18.78 3.36 20.45
N VAL A 272 -19.99 3.18 20.99
CA VAL A 272 -21.15 2.66 20.25
C VAL A 272 -21.59 3.65 19.17
N GLY A 273 -21.68 4.93 19.49
CA GLY A 273 -21.99 5.97 18.50
C GLY A 273 -20.96 6.02 17.37
N LEU A 274 -19.67 5.90 17.70
CA LEU A 274 -18.58 5.86 16.72
C LEU A 274 -18.63 4.58 15.87
N TYR A 275 -18.97 3.43 16.46
CA TYR A 275 -19.17 2.19 15.72
C TYR A 275 -20.32 2.34 14.70
N PHE A 276 -21.47 2.86 15.12
CA PHE A 276 -22.59 3.10 14.19
C PHE A 276 -22.27 4.13 13.12
N TYR A 277 -21.50 5.17 13.44
CA TYR A 277 -20.99 6.11 12.45
C TYR A 277 -20.14 5.40 11.39
N MET A 278 -19.15 4.61 11.82
CA MET A 278 -18.27 3.87 10.91
C MET A 278 -19.03 2.81 10.09
N ASP A 279 -20.00 2.14 10.70
CA ASP A 279 -20.83 1.14 10.01
C ASP A 279 -21.76 1.81 8.98
N SER A 280 -22.38 2.95 9.32
CA SER A 280 -23.17 3.76 8.38
C SER A 280 -22.31 4.21 7.20
N GLU A 281 -21.13 4.78 7.45
CA GLU A 281 -20.21 5.22 6.39
C GLU A 281 -19.82 4.06 5.46
N ALA A 282 -19.57 2.87 6.02
CA ALA A 282 -19.28 1.68 5.23
C ALA A 282 -20.48 1.16 4.43
N GLN A 283 -21.69 1.24 4.97
CA GLN A 283 -22.92 0.88 4.27
C GLN A 283 -23.25 1.89 3.15
N ASP A 284 -23.11 3.18 3.42
CA ASP A 284 -23.32 4.25 2.45
C ASP A 284 -22.35 4.13 1.27
N GLY A 285 -21.06 3.85 1.53
CA GLY A 285 -20.07 3.59 0.48
C GLY A 285 -20.37 2.34 -0.35
N LYS A 286 -20.98 1.30 0.25
CA LYS A 286 -21.46 0.10 -0.48
C LYS A 286 -22.67 0.40 -1.35
N ALA A 287 -23.66 1.12 -0.80
CA ALA A 287 -24.85 1.53 -1.52
C ALA A 287 -24.48 2.45 -2.69
N TYR A 288 -23.59 3.41 -2.47
CA TYR A 288 -23.08 4.32 -3.48
C TYR A 288 -22.38 3.59 -4.64
N ARG A 289 -21.47 2.66 -4.36
CA ARG A 289 -20.85 1.85 -5.43
C ARG A 289 -21.86 1.00 -6.20
N SER A 290 -22.86 0.47 -5.50
CA SER A 290 -23.90 -0.34 -6.13
C SER A 290 -24.78 0.48 -7.07
N SER A 291 -25.11 1.72 -6.69
CA SER A 291 -25.89 2.62 -7.56
C SER A 291 -25.09 3.08 -8.78
N LEU A 292 -23.78 3.35 -8.63
CA LEU A 292 -22.91 3.63 -9.77
C LEU A 292 -22.81 2.45 -10.74
N LEU A 293 -22.79 1.22 -10.21
CA LEU A 293 -22.73 0.02 -11.04
C LEU A 293 -24.02 -0.14 -11.86
N GLU A 294 -25.18 0.01 -11.22
CA GLU A 294 -26.49 -0.06 -11.88
C GLU A 294 -26.63 1.01 -12.98
N GLN A 295 -26.18 2.25 -12.71
CA GLN A 295 -26.17 3.33 -13.70
C GLN A 295 -25.30 3.02 -14.92
N GLN A 296 -24.15 2.37 -14.72
CA GLN A 296 -23.29 1.94 -15.84
C GLN A 296 -23.92 0.79 -16.63
N GLU A 297 -24.46 -0.21 -15.95
CA GLU A 297 -25.10 -1.37 -16.59
C GLU A 297 -26.30 -0.95 -17.46
N ALA A 298 -27.06 0.06 -17.03
CA ALA A 298 -28.21 0.58 -17.76
C ALA A 298 -27.89 1.17 -19.15
N VAL A 299 -26.65 1.65 -19.37
CA VAL A 299 -26.23 2.28 -20.63
C VAL A 299 -25.18 1.48 -21.40
N ALA A 300 -24.80 0.30 -20.89
CA ALA A 300 -23.69 -0.49 -21.47
C ALA A 300 -23.93 -0.92 -22.92
N ASN A 301 -25.18 -1.17 -23.29
CA ASN A 301 -25.56 -1.65 -24.63
C ASN A 301 -25.80 -0.52 -25.65
N ILE A 302 -25.63 0.75 -25.26
CA ILE A 302 -25.74 1.88 -26.19
C ILE A 302 -24.49 1.93 -27.07
N PRO A 303 -24.61 2.04 -28.41
CA PRO A 303 -23.45 2.22 -29.29
C PRO A 303 -22.65 3.48 -28.92
N VAL A 304 -21.33 3.34 -28.79
CA VAL A 304 -20.44 4.42 -28.34
C VAL A 304 -19.57 4.94 -29.47
N ALA A 305 -19.29 6.24 -29.45
CA ALA A 305 -18.27 6.87 -30.29
C ALA A 305 -16.85 6.47 -29.86
N GLU A 306 -15.88 6.72 -30.72
CA GLU A 306 -14.46 6.56 -30.44
C GLU A 306 -13.81 7.92 -30.19
N ILE A 307 -12.98 8.04 -29.15
CA ILE A 307 -12.13 9.23 -28.97
C ILE A 307 -10.86 9.03 -29.80
N THR A 308 -10.58 9.94 -30.73
CA THR A 308 -9.39 9.87 -31.60
C THR A 308 -8.26 10.76 -31.13
N HIS A 309 -8.57 11.86 -30.42
CA HIS A 309 -7.59 12.82 -29.94
C HIS A 309 -8.01 13.50 -28.62
N TYR A 310 -7.03 13.74 -27.75
CA TYR A 310 -7.14 14.57 -26.56
C TYR A 310 -6.23 15.80 -26.68
N ASP A 311 -6.75 17.00 -26.47
CA ASP A 311 -5.94 18.21 -26.30
C ASP A 311 -6.32 18.86 -24.98
N LEU A 312 -5.57 18.55 -23.92
CA LEU A 312 -5.93 18.86 -22.53
C LEU A 312 -4.83 19.67 -21.84
N ALA A 313 -5.25 20.71 -21.13
CA ALA A 313 -4.47 21.44 -20.15
C ALA A 313 -4.89 21.01 -18.74
N LEU A 314 -3.92 20.56 -17.95
CA LEU A 314 -4.10 20.05 -16.60
C LEU A 314 -3.33 20.93 -15.62
N THR A 315 -3.92 21.18 -14.47
CA THR A 315 -3.28 21.83 -13.33
C THR A 315 -3.37 20.91 -12.13
N LEU A 316 -2.24 20.58 -11.51
CA LEU A 316 -2.13 19.67 -10.38
C LEU A 316 -1.73 20.42 -9.10
N LEU A 317 -2.38 20.08 -7.99
CA LEU A 317 -1.97 20.49 -6.64
C LEU A 317 -1.91 22.02 -6.46
N GLU A 318 -2.94 22.72 -6.92
CA GLU A 318 -3.11 24.17 -6.73
C GLU A 318 -4.32 24.47 -5.84
N GLU A 319 -5.30 25.27 -6.31
CA GLU A 319 -6.54 25.52 -5.58
C GLU A 319 -7.37 24.24 -5.45
N GLU A 320 -7.45 23.48 -6.54
CA GLU A 320 -8.10 22.16 -6.60
C GLU A 320 -7.04 21.07 -6.80
N PRO A 321 -7.26 19.84 -6.28
CA PRO A 321 -6.29 18.74 -6.43
C PRO A 321 -5.95 18.43 -7.90
N LEU A 322 -6.97 18.42 -8.77
CA LEU A 322 -6.83 18.36 -10.23
C LEU A 322 -7.85 19.29 -10.88
N ALA A 323 -7.37 20.14 -11.78
CA ALA A 323 -8.20 20.90 -12.72
C ALA A 323 -7.81 20.52 -14.15
N VAL A 324 -8.78 20.30 -15.02
CA VAL A 324 -8.57 19.95 -16.43
C VAL A 324 -9.48 20.78 -17.30
N SER A 325 -8.94 21.32 -18.37
CA SER A 325 -9.70 22.00 -19.42
C SER A 325 -9.12 21.63 -20.78
N GLY A 326 -9.96 21.55 -21.81
CA GLY A 326 -9.48 21.25 -23.15
C GLY A 326 -10.56 20.68 -24.06
N THR A 327 -10.11 20.05 -25.14
CA THR A 327 -10.98 19.50 -26.19
C THR A 327 -10.71 18.01 -26.38
N ILE A 328 -11.78 17.24 -26.57
CA ILE A 328 -11.72 15.85 -27.00
C ILE A 328 -12.37 15.73 -28.37
N ARG A 329 -11.76 14.93 -29.25
CA ARG A 329 -12.31 14.64 -30.58
C ARG A 329 -12.94 13.27 -30.60
N LEU A 330 -14.23 13.23 -30.90
CA LEU A 330 -15.03 12.02 -31.06
C LEU A 330 -15.24 11.71 -32.53
N LYS A 331 -15.27 10.44 -32.88
CA LYS A 331 -15.65 9.92 -34.20
C LYS A 331 -16.72 8.85 -34.03
N ASN A 332 -17.72 8.81 -34.91
CA ASN A 332 -18.66 7.70 -34.97
C ASN A 332 -18.10 6.58 -35.87
N PRO A 333 -17.72 5.40 -35.31
CA PRO A 333 -17.21 4.28 -36.11
C PRO A 333 -18.32 3.37 -36.66
N HIS A 334 -19.60 3.67 -36.39
CA HIS A 334 -20.73 2.84 -36.80
C HIS A 334 -21.42 3.42 -38.04
N GLU A 335 -21.97 2.55 -38.88
CA GLU A 335 -22.77 2.95 -40.04
C GLU A 335 -24.04 3.71 -39.64
N ALA A 336 -24.59 3.39 -38.46
CA ALA A 336 -25.77 4.07 -37.92
C ALA A 336 -25.38 5.39 -37.24
N PRO A 337 -26.21 6.45 -37.35
CA PRO A 337 -25.98 7.70 -36.64
C PRO A 337 -26.13 7.50 -35.12
N LEU A 338 -25.32 8.25 -34.35
CA LEU A 338 -25.40 8.25 -32.89
C LEU A 338 -26.20 9.45 -32.40
N ASP A 339 -27.41 9.18 -31.89
CA ASP A 339 -28.29 10.18 -31.27
C ASP A 339 -27.89 10.51 -29.83
N THR A 340 -27.01 9.69 -29.23
CA THR A 340 -26.57 9.83 -27.85
C THR A 340 -25.12 9.43 -27.74
N LEU A 341 -24.33 10.24 -27.04
CA LEU A 341 -22.92 9.97 -26.75
C LEU A 341 -22.77 9.70 -25.26
N ILE A 342 -22.07 8.64 -24.92
CA ILE A 342 -21.82 8.22 -23.54
C ILE A 342 -20.34 8.39 -23.24
N LEU A 343 -20.04 9.27 -22.28
CA LEU A 343 -18.72 9.41 -21.69
C LEU A 343 -18.74 8.94 -20.24
N LEU A 344 -17.59 8.53 -19.73
CA LEU A 344 -17.39 8.16 -18.34
C LEU A 344 -16.25 8.98 -17.75
N LEU A 345 -16.52 9.60 -16.61
CA LEU A 345 -15.57 10.38 -15.82
C LEU A 345 -15.79 10.04 -14.35
N ASN A 346 -14.72 10.02 -13.56
CA ASN A 346 -14.84 9.76 -12.12
C ASN A 346 -15.84 10.74 -11.48
N PRO A 347 -16.76 10.27 -10.61
CA PRO A 347 -17.77 11.12 -9.99
C PRO A 347 -17.19 12.19 -9.05
N GLY A 348 -15.92 12.07 -8.64
CA GLY A 348 -15.23 13.07 -7.80
C GLY A 348 -14.89 14.38 -8.52
N PHE A 349 -14.89 14.40 -9.86
CA PHE A 349 -14.63 15.62 -10.62
C PHE A 349 -15.94 16.33 -10.97
N GLU A 350 -16.10 17.59 -10.57
CA GLU A 350 -17.20 18.46 -10.96
C GLU A 350 -16.98 19.03 -12.35
N ILE A 351 -17.96 18.88 -13.24
CA ILE A 351 -17.90 19.41 -14.62
C ILE A 351 -18.38 20.86 -14.59
N GLN A 352 -17.47 21.80 -14.81
CA GLN A 352 -17.77 23.23 -14.84
C GLN A 352 -18.40 23.65 -16.17
N SER A 353 -17.92 23.07 -17.28
CA SER A 353 -18.46 23.33 -18.61
C SER A 353 -18.32 22.11 -19.53
N LEU A 354 -19.30 21.94 -20.40
CA LEU A 354 -19.27 20.98 -21.50
C LEU A 354 -20.02 21.59 -22.68
N MET A 355 -19.29 21.79 -23.78
CA MET A 355 -19.76 22.50 -24.96
C MET A 355 -19.25 21.79 -26.22
N ARG A 356 -19.84 22.11 -27.37
CA ARG A 356 -19.28 21.73 -28.66
C ARG A 356 -18.00 22.55 -28.92
N GLY A 357 -17.06 22.01 -29.68
CA GLY A 357 -15.75 22.63 -29.94
C GLY A 357 -15.80 23.99 -30.64
N ASP A 358 -16.90 24.33 -31.30
CA ASP A 358 -17.15 25.64 -31.89
C ASP A 358 -17.78 26.66 -30.90
N GLY A 359 -17.89 26.29 -29.62
CA GLY A 359 -18.55 27.08 -28.59
C GLY A 359 -20.08 26.94 -28.56
N GLY A 360 -20.67 26.06 -29.38
CA GLY A 360 -22.09 25.77 -29.35
C GLY A 360 -22.54 25.07 -28.07
N ALA A 361 -23.68 25.47 -27.52
CA ALA A 361 -24.29 24.75 -26.40
C ALA A 361 -24.67 23.32 -26.82
N ILE A 362 -24.43 22.35 -25.93
CA ILE A 362 -24.81 20.96 -26.11
C ILE A 362 -25.62 20.48 -24.91
N MET A 363 -26.68 19.71 -25.14
CA MET A 363 -27.48 19.16 -24.06
C MET A 363 -26.75 17.95 -23.48
N TRP A 364 -26.61 17.93 -22.16
CA TRP A 364 -26.02 16.80 -21.45
C TRP A 364 -26.62 16.66 -20.05
N GLU A 365 -26.49 15.47 -19.51
CA GLU A 365 -26.81 15.16 -18.12
C GLU A 365 -25.75 14.25 -17.53
N ARG A 366 -25.64 14.23 -16.20
CA ARG A 366 -24.73 13.36 -15.47
C ARG A 366 -25.50 12.42 -14.55
N MET A 367 -25.19 11.14 -14.66
CA MET A 367 -25.72 10.06 -13.82
C MET A 367 -24.52 9.37 -13.15
N GLY A 368 -24.13 9.87 -11.98
CA GLY A 368 -22.95 9.39 -11.26
C GLY A 368 -21.67 9.58 -12.08
N SER A 369 -21.06 8.47 -12.51
CA SER A 369 -19.86 8.46 -13.35
C SER A 369 -20.16 8.63 -14.84
N VAL A 370 -21.41 8.44 -15.26
CA VAL A 370 -21.83 8.47 -16.67
C VAL A 370 -22.25 9.89 -17.05
N ILE A 371 -21.76 10.36 -18.19
CA ILE A 371 -22.15 11.62 -18.82
C ILE A 371 -22.87 11.26 -20.11
N ARG A 372 -24.16 11.59 -20.19
CA ARG A 372 -24.98 11.38 -21.38
C ARG A 372 -25.13 12.69 -22.12
N ILE A 373 -24.71 12.71 -23.38
CA ILE A 373 -24.71 13.89 -24.24
C ILE A 373 -25.69 13.64 -25.38
N ILE A 374 -26.59 14.60 -25.60
CA ILE A 374 -27.62 14.56 -26.64
C ILE A 374 -27.30 15.68 -27.64
N PRO A 375 -26.59 15.38 -28.75
CA PRO A 375 -26.29 16.38 -29.76
C PRO A 375 -27.58 16.80 -30.49
N ALA A 376 -27.67 18.07 -30.88
CA ALA A 376 -28.86 18.59 -31.58
C ALA A 376 -29.09 17.91 -32.94
N ASN A 377 -28.00 17.49 -33.60
CA ASN A 377 -28.02 16.63 -34.77
C ASN A 377 -27.26 15.35 -34.44
N PRO A 378 -27.79 14.16 -34.78
CA PRO A 378 -27.10 12.90 -34.58
C PRO A 378 -25.72 12.88 -35.25
N LEU A 379 -24.73 12.32 -34.55
CA LEU A 379 -23.38 12.18 -35.10
C LEU A 379 -23.39 11.11 -36.19
N GLN A 380 -23.32 11.53 -37.44
CA GLN A 380 -23.37 10.64 -38.60
C GLN A 380 -22.14 9.71 -38.65
N SER A 381 -22.26 8.58 -39.35
CA SER A 381 -21.17 7.64 -39.59
C SER A 381 -19.93 8.37 -40.09
N GLU A 382 -18.76 8.01 -39.56
CA GLU A 382 -17.45 8.55 -39.90
C GLU A 382 -17.25 10.07 -39.67
N HIS A 383 -18.26 10.80 -39.20
CA HIS A 383 -18.12 12.20 -38.85
C HIS A 383 -17.48 12.38 -37.46
N GLU A 384 -16.78 13.51 -37.33
CA GLU A 384 -16.12 13.91 -36.10
C GLU A 384 -16.90 15.00 -35.37
N LEU A 385 -16.80 14.99 -34.04
CA LEU A 385 -17.35 16.00 -33.16
C LEU A 385 -16.31 16.35 -32.10
N ASP A 386 -15.91 17.61 -32.07
CA ASP A 386 -15.08 18.15 -31.00
C ASP A 386 -15.98 18.58 -29.83
N LEU A 387 -15.60 18.20 -28.61
CA LEU A 387 -16.22 18.63 -27.37
C LEU A 387 -15.20 19.35 -26.51
N THR A 388 -15.52 20.56 -26.08
CA THR A 388 -14.72 21.32 -25.11
C THR A 388 -15.31 21.12 -23.73
N LEU A 389 -14.45 20.75 -22.77
CA LEU A 389 -14.85 20.47 -21.40
C LEU A 389 -13.88 21.10 -20.40
N ALA A 390 -14.41 21.46 -19.23
CA ALA A 390 -13.63 21.84 -18.07
C ALA A 390 -14.20 21.16 -16.82
N TYR A 391 -13.33 20.59 -16.00
CA TYR A 391 -13.72 19.92 -14.76
C TYR A 391 -12.63 20.05 -13.70
N VAL A 392 -13.04 20.04 -12.43
CA VAL A 392 -12.14 20.21 -11.28
C VAL A 392 -12.54 19.28 -10.14
N GLY A 393 -11.61 19.01 -9.22
CA GLY A 393 -11.90 18.32 -7.96
C GLY A 393 -10.86 17.27 -7.59
N ASP A 394 -11.26 16.33 -6.73
CA ASP A 394 -10.43 15.21 -6.27
C ASP A 394 -10.95 13.87 -6.80
N ILE A 395 -10.09 12.86 -6.75
CA ILE A 395 -10.46 11.50 -7.13
C ILE A 395 -11.40 10.88 -6.08
N ASN A 396 -12.61 10.50 -6.50
CA ASN A 396 -13.47 9.67 -5.67
C ASN A 396 -13.01 8.21 -5.77
N THR A 397 -12.42 7.70 -4.68
CA THR A 397 -11.91 6.33 -4.59
C THR A 397 -12.99 5.25 -4.52
N ASP A 398 -14.24 5.63 -4.23
CA ASP A 398 -15.41 4.76 -4.35
C ASP A 398 -16.10 4.91 -5.72
N GLY A 399 -15.61 5.81 -6.57
CA GLY A 399 -16.12 6.04 -7.93
C GLY A 399 -15.65 5.04 -9.00
N PHE A 400 -14.77 4.11 -8.64
CA PHE A 400 -14.23 3.07 -9.53
C PHE A 400 -13.90 1.78 -8.76
N ASP A 401 -13.52 0.72 -9.47
CA ASP A 401 -13.44 -0.64 -8.93
C ASP A 401 -14.75 -1.07 -8.23
N LEU A 402 -15.90 -0.83 -8.88
CA LEU A 402 -17.22 -0.94 -8.26
C LEU A 402 -17.50 -2.34 -7.71
N GLN A 403 -16.89 -3.37 -8.32
CA GLN A 403 -17.01 -4.77 -7.91
C GLN A 403 -15.89 -5.26 -6.96
N ARG A 404 -15.06 -4.37 -6.39
CA ARG A 404 -13.89 -4.74 -5.55
C ARG A 404 -14.15 -5.69 -4.39
N GLU A 405 -15.38 -5.73 -3.86
CA GLU A 405 -15.77 -6.61 -2.76
C GLU A 405 -16.00 -8.06 -3.20
N LYS A 406 -16.51 -8.25 -4.43
CA LYS A 406 -16.61 -9.56 -5.08
C LYS A 406 -15.28 -9.97 -5.70
N ALA A 407 -14.48 -8.98 -6.09
CA ALA A 407 -13.15 -9.17 -6.66
C ALA A 407 -12.16 -9.71 -5.62
N ARG A 408 -11.16 -10.45 -6.12
CA ARG A 408 -10.10 -10.98 -5.24
C ARG A 408 -8.95 -9.97 -5.21
N PRO A 409 -8.62 -9.36 -4.04
CA PRO A 409 -7.39 -8.58 -3.90
C PRO A 409 -6.19 -9.50 -4.17
N LYS A 410 -5.22 -9.04 -4.97
CA LYS A 410 -4.09 -9.91 -5.37
C LYS A 410 -3.17 -10.27 -4.21
N LEU A 411 -2.85 -9.30 -3.36
CA LEU A 411 -1.98 -9.50 -2.21
C LEU A 411 -2.81 -9.47 -0.93
N ARG A 412 -2.74 -10.55 -0.16
CA ARG A 412 -3.33 -10.65 1.18
C ARG A 412 -2.20 -10.76 2.19
N LYS A 413 -2.45 -10.39 3.44
CA LYS A 413 -1.57 -10.73 4.57
C LYS A 413 -1.36 -12.25 4.78
N ARG A 414 -2.04 -13.12 4.02
CA ARG A 414 -1.69 -14.56 4.00
C ARG A 414 -0.38 -14.80 3.22
N ASP A 415 -0.01 -13.87 2.35
CA ASP A 415 1.13 -13.94 1.43
C ASP A 415 2.38 -13.25 2.01
N GLY A 416 2.30 -12.74 3.25
CA GLY A 416 3.39 -12.07 3.97
C GLY A 416 2.95 -11.36 5.25
N ILE A 417 3.87 -10.69 5.94
CA ILE A 417 3.59 -9.96 7.20
C ILE A 417 2.86 -8.61 7.01
N PHE A 418 2.70 -8.17 5.76
CA PHE A 418 2.17 -6.86 5.40
C PHE A 418 0.71 -6.91 4.94
N ASN A 419 -0.05 -5.87 5.24
CA ASN A 419 -1.36 -5.63 4.64
C ASN A 419 -1.33 -4.31 3.84
N LYS A 420 -1.65 -4.35 2.55
CA LYS A 420 -1.62 -3.19 1.66
C LYS A 420 -2.82 -2.26 1.82
N GLY A 421 -3.93 -2.79 2.32
CA GLY A 421 -5.19 -2.05 2.40
C GLY A 421 -5.93 -2.07 1.05
N SER A 422 -6.59 -0.96 0.72
CA SER A 422 -7.48 -0.83 -0.44
C SER A 422 -7.16 0.35 -1.35
N VAL A 423 -6.03 1.04 -1.15
CA VAL A 423 -5.68 2.24 -1.92
C VAL A 423 -5.35 1.88 -3.37
N THR A 424 -6.01 2.55 -4.30
CA THR A 424 -5.97 2.23 -5.74
C THR A 424 -5.71 3.44 -6.65
N ALA A 425 -5.97 4.65 -6.17
CA ALA A 425 -5.63 5.95 -6.78
C ALA A 425 -5.62 7.04 -5.68
N TRP A 426 -4.89 8.13 -5.89
CA TRP A 426 -4.87 9.30 -5.00
C TRP A 426 -4.27 10.53 -5.67
N ILE A 427 -4.57 11.70 -5.11
CA ILE A 427 -3.91 12.97 -5.37
C ILE A 427 -3.49 13.53 -4.00
N ARG A 428 -2.18 13.72 -3.79
CA ARG A 428 -1.61 14.27 -2.54
C ARG A 428 -0.45 15.20 -2.89
N ASP A 429 -0.14 16.12 -1.99
CA ASP A 429 0.90 17.17 -2.17
C ASP A 429 2.24 16.65 -2.70
N ASN A 430 2.65 15.44 -2.28
CA ASN A 430 3.95 14.87 -2.62
C ASN A 430 3.87 13.70 -3.61
N SER A 431 2.66 13.27 -3.99
CA SER A 431 2.48 12.10 -4.87
C SER A 431 1.09 12.06 -5.48
N VAL A 432 1.04 11.79 -6.79
CA VAL A 432 -0.19 11.56 -7.55
C VAL A 432 -0.10 10.19 -8.23
N PHE A 433 -1.16 9.41 -8.13
CA PHE A 433 -1.27 8.14 -8.83
C PHE A 433 -2.69 7.97 -9.36
N LEU A 434 -2.86 8.20 -10.65
CA LEU A 434 -4.12 8.10 -11.37
C LEU A 434 -3.96 7.07 -12.49
N PRO A 435 -4.19 5.78 -12.20
CA PRO A 435 -4.19 4.75 -13.23
C PRO A 435 -5.41 4.96 -14.16
N PRO A 436 -5.42 4.43 -15.39
CA PRO A 436 -6.51 4.70 -16.34
C PRO A 436 -7.90 4.31 -15.82
N ARG A 437 -7.96 3.24 -15.01
CA ARG A 437 -9.20 2.77 -14.36
C ARG A 437 -9.81 3.76 -13.36
N SER A 438 -9.04 4.74 -12.88
CA SER A 438 -9.57 5.76 -11.98
C SER A 438 -10.53 6.71 -12.70
N ARG A 439 -10.52 6.71 -14.04
CA ARG A 439 -11.31 7.60 -14.91
C ARG A 439 -11.07 9.07 -14.60
N TRP A 440 -9.80 9.41 -14.39
CA TRP A 440 -9.35 10.79 -14.18
C TRP A 440 -9.49 11.68 -15.43
N TYR A 441 -9.66 11.05 -16.59
CA TYR A 441 -9.96 11.68 -17.86
C TYR A 441 -11.21 11.02 -18.49
N PRO A 442 -11.96 11.76 -19.33
CA PRO A 442 -13.14 11.21 -19.99
C PRO A 442 -12.77 10.10 -20.97
N VAL A 443 -13.54 9.02 -20.93
CA VAL A 443 -13.46 7.91 -21.88
C VAL A 443 -14.84 7.63 -22.45
N THR A 444 -14.94 7.01 -23.62
CA THR A 444 -16.23 6.59 -24.18
C THR A 444 -16.71 5.27 -23.57
N GLY A 445 -18.04 5.16 -23.45
CA GLY A 445 -18.70 4.00 -22.85
C GLY A 445 -18.46 3.86 -21.35
N VAL A 446 -18.83 2.71 -20.80
CA VAL A 446 -18.79 2.42 -19.35
C VAL A 446 -17.75 1.34 -19.01
N ASP A 447 -17.61 0.98 -17.74
CA ASP A 447 -16.64 -0.05 -17.30
C ASP A 447 -17.29 -1.42 -17.09
N TYR A 448 -18.60 -1.45 -16.89
CA TYR A 448 -19.38 -2.62 -16.50
C TYR A 448 -20.68 -2.73 -17.32
N GLY A 449 -21.25 -3.94 -17.39
CA GLY A 449 -22.54 -4.21 -18.03
C GLY A 449 -22.50 -4.73 -19.46
N TYR A 450 -21.31 -4.86 -20.06
CA TYR A 450 -21.19 -5.47 -21.38
C TYR A 450 -21.37 -6.99 -21.32
N GLU A 451 -22.12 -7.55 -22.28
CA GLU A 451 -22.17 -9.00 -22.52
C GLU A 451 -20.87 -9.54 -23.14
N ASP A 452 -20.18 -8.69 -23.92
CA ASP A 452 -18.90 -8.99 -24.57
C ASP A 452 -17.77 -8.03 -24.07
N THR A 453 -16.59 -8.08 -24.66
CA THR A 453 -15.49 -7.18 -24.31
C THR A 453 -15.82 -5.73 -24.63
N ARG A 454 -15.54 -4.85 -23.66
CA ARG A 454 -15.61 -3.41 -23.84
C ARG A 454 -14.75 -2.98 -25.03
N LYS A 455 -15.32 -2.18 -25.94
CA LYS A 455 -14.58 -1.52 -27.01
C LYS A 455 -13.61 -0.48 -26.44
N VAL A 456 -12.38 -0.47 -26.96
CA VAL A 456 -11.30 0.42 -26.53
C VAL A 456 -11.06 1.44 -27.65
N SER A 457 -11.01 2.72 -27.30
CA SER A 457 -10.62 3.79 -28.21
C SER A 457 -9.10 3.92 -28.23
N PHE A 458 -8.52 4.07 -29.42
CA PHE A 458 -7.09 4.35 -29.57
C PHE A 458 -6.90 5.83 -29.89
N SER A 459 -6.34 6.58 -28.95
CA SER A 459 -6.32 8.04 -29.02
C SER A 459 -4.89 8.58 -29.01
N THR A 460 -4.66 9.61 -29.80
CA THR A 460 -3.49 10.49 -29.66
C THR A 460 -3.75 11.55 -28.59
N ALA A 461 -2.72 12.19 -28.06
CA ALA A 461 -2.89 13.20 -27.01
C ALA A 461 -1.84 14.30 -27.06
N ASN A 462 -2.28 15.52 -26.76
CA ASN A 462 -1.45 16.65 -26.38
C ASN A 462 -1.84 17.06 -24.96
N LEU A 463 -0.92 16.88 -24.00
CA LEU A 463 -1.18 17.12 -22.58
C LEU A 463 -0.24 18.21 -22.08
N GLN A 464 -0.78 19.38 -21.76
CA GLN A 464 -0.04 20.44 -21.07
C GLN A 464 -0.32 20.32 -19.58
N ILE A 465 0.69 20.00 -18.76
CA ILE A 465 0.51 19.76 -17.33
C ILE A 465 1.31 20.79 -16.55
N THR A 466 0.61 21.56 -15.72
CA THR A 466 1.16 22.52 -14.75
C THR A 466 1.14 21.89 -13.36
N TYR A 467 2.26 21.95 -12.65
CA TYR A 467 2.43 21.33 -11.34
C TYR A 467 3.49 22.06 -10.50
N PRO A 468 3.48 21.90 -9.16
CA PRO A 468 4.46 22.54 -8.29
C PRO A 468 5.88 21.98 -8.50
N LYS A 469 6.88 22.86 -8.34
CA LYS A 469 8.30 22.48 -8.36
C LYS A 469 8.62 21.54 -7.18
N GLY A 470 9.36 20.47 -7.46
CA GLY A 470 9.79 19.48 -6.46
C GLY A 470 9.22 18.08 -6.69
N ILE A 471 8.18 17.98 -7.51
CA ILE A 471 7.67 16.70 -8.03
C ILE A 471 7.91 16.61 -9.53
N GLU A 472 8.05 15.39 -10.03
CA GLU A 472 8.15 15.08 -11.45
C GLU A 472 6.88 14.36 -11.89
N VAL A 473 6.30 14.81 -13.00
CA VAL A 473 5.10 14.21 -13.61
C VAL A 473 5.50 13.24 -14.72
N ILE A 474 4.81 12.11 -14.80
CA ILE A 474 5.02 11.04 -15.77
C ILE A 474 3.67 10.58 -16.32
N THR A 475 3.55 10.68 -17.65
CA THR A 475 2.43 10.19 -18.45
C THR A 475 2.97 9.63 -19.78
N GLN A 476 2.08 9.12 -20.63
CA GLN A 476 2.40 8.64 -21.97
C GLN A 476 3.00 9.75 -22.84
N GLY A 477 3.85 9.37 -23.80
CA GLY A 477 4.37 10.25 -24.85
C GLY A 477 5.78 10.80 -24.59
N GLN A 478 6.18 11.76 -25.42
CA GLN A 478 7.45 12.48 -25.30
C GLN A 478 7.23 13.89 -24.78
N VAL A 479 8.20 14.38 -24.00
CA VAL A 479 8.19 15.77 -23.53
C VAL A 479 8.68 16.68 -24.65
N SER A 480 7.84 17.61 -25.09
CA SER A 480 8.19 18.56 -26.17
C SER A 480 8.74 19.88 -25.62
N LYS A 481 8.07 20.44 -24.61
CA LYS A 481 8.41 21.75 -24.04
C LYS A 481 8.33 21.72 -22.52
N THR A 482 9.20 22.49 -21.89
CA THR A 482 9.19 22.75 -20.44
C THR A 482 9.32 24.25 -20.22
N ASP A 483 8.38 24.83 -19.50
CA ASP A 483 8.43 26.19 -18.99
C ASP A 483 8.40 26.16 -17.47
N THR A 484 9.03 27.14 -16.83
CA THR A 484 9.09 27.23 -15.37
C THR A 484 8.90 28.68 -14.95
N LEU A 485 7.78 28.94 -14.28
CA LEU A 485 7.39 30.26 -13.80
C LEU A 485 7.29 30.23 -12.28
N GLY A 486 8.24 30.88 -11.60
CA GLY A 486 8.29 30.93 -10.14
C GLY A 486 8.40 29.53 -9.51
N THR A 487 7.34 29.11 -8.80
CA THR A 487 7.24 27.80 -8.13
C THR A 487 6.48 26.75 -8.95
N GLN A 488 6.00 27.10 -10.14
CA GLN A 488 5.27 26.18 -11.02
C GLN A 488 6.11 25.77 -12.22
N VAL A 489 5.93 24.53 -12.64
CA VAL A 489 6.51 23.94 -13.84
C VAL A 489 5.37 23.55 -14.76
N THR A 490 5.44 23.99 -16.02
CA THR A 490 4.50 23.58 -17.07
C THR A 490 5.25 22.75 -18.09
N ARG A 491 4.78 21.53 -18.38
CA ARG A 491 5.38 20.67 -19.40
C ARG A 491 4.34 20.17 -20.38
N GLN A 492 4.75 19.97 -21.63
CA GLN A 492 3.90 19.47 -22.70
C GLN A 492 4.33 18.05 -23.09
N TRP A 493 3.41 17.10 -23.01
CA TRP A 493 3.57 15.72 -23.47
C TRP A 493 2.79 15.51 -24.75
N ILE A 494 3.45 14.93 -25.74
CA ILE A 494 2.86 14.60 -27.04
C ILE A 494 2.85 13.08 -27.21
N VAL A 495 1.66 12.53 -27.41
CA VAL A 495 1.39 11.13 -27.70
C VAL A 495 0.97 11.02 -29.16
N GLU A 496 1.97 10.87 -30.03
CA GLU A 496 1.75 10.81 -31.50
C GLU A 496 1.20 9.46 -31.95
N LYS A 497 1.60 8.37 -31.28
CA LYS A 497 1.08 7.03 -31.57
C LYS A 497 -0.17 6.78 -30.73
N PRO A 498 -1.31 6.40 -31.34
CA PRO A 498 -2.53 6.14 -30.60
C PRO A 498 -2.34 5.12 -29.48
N VAL A 499 -2.79 5.47 -28.27
CA VAL A 499 -2.74 4.60 -27.09
C VAL A 499 -4.15 4.29 -26.60
N PRO A 500 -4.38 3.08 -26.06
CA PRO A 500 -5.70 2.70 -25.55
C PRO A 500 -6.06 3.36 -24.21
N VAL A 501 -5.05 3.82 -23.46
CA VAL A 501 -5.21 4.31 -22.09
C VAL A 501 -4.12 5.33 -21.70
N LEU A 502 -4.47 6.23 -20.78
CA LEU A 502 -3.58 7.24 -20.20
C LEU A 502 -3.49 7.10 -18.68
N SER A 503 -2.29 7.19 -18.14
CA SER A 503 -2.00 7.17 -16.70
C SER A 503 -1.27 8.43 -16.30
N LEU A 504 -1.63 9.01 -15.16
CA LEU A 504 -0.92 10.18 -14.62
C LEU A 504 -0.27 9.82 -13.28
N ASN A 505 1.06 9.93 -13.25
CA ASN A 505 1.85 9.67 -12.05
C ASN A 505 2.65 10.93 -11.73
N ALA A 506 2.76 11.27 -10.46
CA ALA A 506 3.66 12.32 -10.00
C ALA A 506 4.26 11.97 -8.64
N GLY A 507 5.45 12.47 -8.37
CA GLY A 507 6.10 12.29 -7.08
C GLY A 507 7.49 12.89 -7.03
N GLU A 508 8.10 12.86 -5.85
CA GLU A 508 9.49 13.25 -5.68
C GLU A 508 10.39 12.15 -6.27
N TYR A 509 10.90 12.38 -7.48
CA TYR A 509 11.75 11.41 -8.19
C TYR A 509 13.10 12.00 -8.56
N ARG A 510 14.13 11.15 -8.47
CA ARG A 510 15.35 11.31 -9.27
C ARG A 510 15.21 10.52 -10.56
N VAL A 511 15.57 11.17 -11.66
CA VAL A 511 15.37 10.63 -13.01
C VAL A 511 16.72 10.23 -13.60
N TYR A 512 16.82 8.99 -14.07
CA TYR A 512 17.97 8.46 -14.80
C TYR A 512 17.52 8.14 -16.23
N ARG A 513 18.19 8.70 -17.23
CA ARG A 513 17.80 8.56 -18.65
C ARG A 513 18.88 7.85 -19.43
N ALA A 514 18.46 7.01 -20.37
CA ALA A 514 19.32 6.40 -21.37
C ALA A 514 18.53 6.11 -22.64
N THR A 515 19.20 6.16 -23.79
CA THR A 515 18.61 5.76 -25.06
C THR A 515 19.07 4.34 -25.38
N ILE A 516 18.13 3.44 -25.61
CA ILE A 516 18.40 2.06 -26.03
C ILE A 516 17.71 1.86 -27.38
N HIS A 517 18.49 1.57 -28.42
CA HIS A 517 18.06 1.66 -29.82
C HIS A 517 17.49 3.06 -30.12
N ASP A 518 16.23 3.18 -30.50
CA ASP A 518 15.53 4.44 -30.78
C ASP A 518 14.51 4.81 -29.68
N VAL A 519 14.62 4.19 -28.49
CA VAL A 519 13.66 4.35 -27.40
C VAL A 519 14.31 5.11 -26.24
N GLU A 520 13.70 6.23 -25.85
CA GLU A 520 14.10 6.97 -24.64
C GLU A 520 13.61 6.24 -23.39
N CYS A 521 14.53 5.62 -22.66
CA CYS A 521 14.25 4.93 -21.41
C CYS A 521 14.55 5.84 -20.22
N ALA A 522 13.64 5.90 -19.26
CA ALA A 522 13.82 6.69 -18.04
C ALA A 522 13.43 5.90 -16.79
N LEU A 523 14.28 5.90 -15.76
CA LEU A 523 13.97 5.37 -14.43
C LEU A 523 13.68 6.54 -13.48
N TYR A 524 12.48 6.52 -12.89
CA TYR A 524 12.01 7.45 -11.87
C TYR A 524 12.02 6.74 -10.53
N ALA A 525 13.01 7.04 -9.70
CA ALA A 525 13.21 6.43 -8.38
C ALA A 525 13.18 7.48 -7.28
N HIS A 526 12.55 7.16 -6.16
CA HIS A 526 12.46 8.06 -5.01
C HIS A 526 13.87 8.32 -4.42
N PRO A 527 14.19 9.56 -3.98
CA PRO A 527 15.51 9.88 -3.45
C PRO A 527 16.00 9.00 -2.28
N SER A 528 15.09 8.50 -1.45
CA SER A 528 15.43 7.57 -0.36
C SER A 528 15.81 6.17 -0.84
N HIS A 529 15.46 5.80 -2.07
CA HIS A 529 15.58 4.43 -2.59
C HIS A 529 16.70 4.28 -3.62
N LEU A 530 17.66 5.22 -3.65
CA LEU A 530 18.72 5.22 -4.66
C LEU A 530 19.85 4.21 -4.42
N ARG A 531 19.89 3.53 -3.27
CA ARG A 531 20.98 2.59 -2.94
C ARG A 531 21.12 1.45 -3.97
N PRO A 532 20.06 0.76 -4.41
CA PRO A 532 20.15 -0.25 -5.47
C PRO A 532 20.58 0.35 -6.82
N VAL A 533 20.23 1.60 -7.10
CA VAL A 533 20.63 2.28 -8.35
C VAL A 533 22.13 2.58 -8.32
N ARG A 534 22.63 3.16 -7.23
CA ARG A 534 24.05 3.48 -7.03
C ARG A 534 24.95 2.24 -7.01
N PHE A 535 24.41 1.08 -6.62
CA PHE A 535 25.14 -0.18 -6.69
C PHE A 535 25.70 -0.46 -8.10
N PHE A 536 25.02 0.01 -9.15
CA PHE A 536 25.40 -0.20 -10.54
C PHE A 536 26.37 0.84 -11.12
N GLU A 537 26.82 1.81 -10.33
CA GLU A 537 27.84 2.78 -10.77
C GLU A 537 29.11 2.07 -11.28
N GLY A 538 29.63 2.52 -12.43
CA GLY A 538 30.79 1.95 -13.12
C GLY A 538 30.51 0.67 -13.92
N ALA A 539 29.25 0.33 -14.16
CA ALA A 539 28.82 -0.79 -15.03
C ALA A 539 27.71 -0.36 -16.01
N GLU A 540 27.58 0.94 -16.27
CA GLU A 540 26.48 1.54 -17.03
C GLU A 540 26.45 1.00 -18.46
N GLU A 541 27.59 0.94 -19.14
CA GLU A 541 27.69 0.45 -20.52
C GLU A 541 27.28 -1.02 -20.66
N GLU A 542 27.75 -1.88 -19.76
CA GLU A 542 27.39 -3.30 -19.76
C GLU A 542 25.91 -3.54 -19.48
N ILE A 543 25.32 -2.72 -18.60
CA ILE A 543 23.90 -2.74 -18.28
C ILE A 543 23.07 -2.32 -19.48
N LEU A 544 23.39 -1.19 -20.11
CA LEU A 544 22.66 -0.71 -21.28
C LEU A 544 22.75 -1.70 -22.44
N ARG A 545 23.91 -2.33 -22.64
CA ARG A 545 24.06 -3.41 -23.63
C ARG A 545 23.19 -4.62 -23.30
N ALA A 546 23.12 -5.04 -22.04
CA ALA A 546 22.29 -6.16 -21.63
C ALA A 546 20.78 -5.86 -21.75
N LEU A 547 20.36 -4.63 -21.45
CA LEU A 547 18.98 -4.20 -21.66
C LEU A 547 18.62 -4.15 -23.15
N GLY A 548 19.54 -3.70 -24.02
CA GLY A 548 19.38 -3.78 -25.49
C GLY A 548 19.17 -5.22 -25.96
N GLN A 549 20.00 -6.16 -25.50
CA GLN A 549 19.83 -7.59 -25.78
C GLN A 549 18.50 -8.16 -25.29
N ILE A 550 17.99 -7.65 -24.16
CA ILE A 550 16.68 -8.04 -23.65
C ILE A 550 15.57 -7.53 -24.57
N MET A 551 15.68 -6.29 -25.06
CA MET A 551 14.75 -5.75 -26.06
C MET A 551 14.81 -6.54 -27.36
N ASP A 552 16.00 -6.84 -27.88
CA ASP A 552 16.17 -7.65 -29.11
C ASP A 552 15.48 -9.00 -29.00
N ALA A 553 15.67 -9.69 -27.88
CA ALA A 553 15.02 -10.98 -27.63
C ALA A 553 13.49 -10.84 -27.56
N MET A 554 12.97 -9.80 -26.92
CA MET A 554 11.53 -9.54 -26.90
C MET A 554 10.98 -9.27 -28.30
N GLU A 555 11.68 -8.48 -29.11
CA GLU A 555 11.26 -8.16 -30.48
C GLU A 555 11.33 -9.41 -31.38
N GLN A 556 12.34 -10.26 -31.21
CA GLN A 556 12.49 -11.51 -31.94
C GLN A 556 11.38 -12.52 -31.60
N GLU A 557 11.09 -12.73 -30.30
CA GLU A 557 10.07 -13.69 -29.85
C GLU A 557 8.65 -13.22 -30.14
N SER A 558 8.39 -11.92 -29.98
CA SER A 558 7.06 -11.35 -30.27
C SER A 558 6.84 -11.09 -31.76
N GLY A 559 7.91 -11.00 -32.55
CA GLY A 559 7.87 -10.59 -33.95
C GLY A 559 7.51 -9.12 -34.16
N MET A 560 7.53 -8.29 -33.11
CA MET A 560 7.10 -6.90 -33.14
C MET A 560 8.13 -5.99 -32.48
N LYS A 561 8.43 -4.86 -33.13
CA LYS A 561 9.26 -3.82 -32.52
C LYS A 561 8.52 -3.10 -31.41
N TYR A 562 9.26 -2.58 -30.42
CA TYR A 562 8.64 -1.74 -29.39
C TYR A 562 7.95 -0.52 -30.04
N PRO A 563 6.63 -0.34 -29.84
CA PRO A 563 5.88 0.61 -30.64
C PRO A 563 6.02 2.04 -30.15
N TYR A 564 6.39 2.31 -28.90
CA TYR A 564 6.40 3.66 -28.34
C TYR A 564 7.78 4.32 -28.40
N PRO A 565 7.88 5.64 -28.51
CA PRO A 565 9.16 6.33 -28.59
C PRO A 565 9.87 6.48 -27.22
N SER A 566 9.16 6.22 -26.12
CA SER A 566 9.68 6.30 -24.76
C SER A 566 9.19 5.12 -23.90
N LEU A 567 9.99 4.78 -22.89
CA LEU A 567 9.66 3.81 -21.85
C LEU A 567 10.06 4.36 -20.48
N SER A 568 9.06 4.73 -19.67
CA SER A 568 9.24 5.26 -18.32
C SER A 568 9.01 4.18 -17.29
N LEU A 569 10.03 3.88 -16.49
CA LEU A 569 9.99 2.99 -15.36
C LEU A 569 9.76 3.80 -14.09
N VAL A 570 8.57 3.70 -13.50
CA VAL A 570 8.12 4.57 -12.41
C VAL A 570 7.98 3.79 -11.12
N GLU A 571 8.67 4.23 -10.07
CA GLU A 571 8.47 3.69 -8.73
C GLU A 571 7.12 4.13 -8.15
N ILE A 572 6.40 3.21 -7.51
CA ILE A 572 5.10 3.46 -6.86
C ILE A 572 5.10 2.93 -5.42
N PRO A 573 4.26 3.45 -4.50
CA PRO A 573 4.25 3.01 -3.11
C PRO A 573 3.81 1.55 -2.96
N PHE A 574 4.25 0.90 -1.88
CA PHE A 574 3.84 -0.46 -1.54
C PHE A 574 2.32 -0.62 -1.35
N HIS A 575 1.63 0.47 -1.01
CA HIS A 575 0.20 0.47 -0.73
C HIS A 575 -0.71 0.26 -1.92
N VAL A 576 -0.20 0.40 -3.16
CA VAL A 576 -1.03 0.22 -4.35
C VAL A 576 -1.61 -1.18 -4.37
N GLN A 577 -2.94 -1.24 -4.42
CA GLN A 577 -3.70 -2.49 -4.53
C GLN A 577 -4.46 -2.53 -5.84
N TRP A 578 -4.62 -3.73 -6.36
CA TRP A 578 -5.40 -3.99 -7.56
C TRP A 578 -6.19 -5.30 -7.41
N TYR A 579 -7.22 -5.41 -8.23
CA TYR A 579 -8.28 -6.41 -8.08
C TYR A 579 -8.42 -7.23 -9.35
N TYR A 580 -8.68 -8.53 -9.18
CA TYR A 580 -9.07 -9.41 -10.29
C TYR A 580 -10.59 -9.40 -10.44
N GLU A 581 -11.07 -9.07 -11.64
CA GLU A 581 -12.47 -9.20 -12.04
C GLU A 581 -12.58 -10.40 -13.00
N GLY A 582 -13.12 -11.51 -12.49
CA GLY A 582 -13.12 -12.78 -13.22
C GLY A 582 -11.69 -13.29 -13.48
N TRP A 583 -11.31 -13.37 -14.76
CA TRP A 583 -9.99 -13.81 -15.21
C TRP A 583 -9.11 -12.68 -15.76
N GLU A 584 -9.64 -11.46 -15.90
CA GLU A 584 -8.93 -10.28 -16.39
C GLU A 584 -8.36 -9.46 -15.22
N GLU A 585 -7.14 -8.98 -15.40
CA GLU A 585 -6.50 -8.03 -14.47
C GLU A 585 -6.78 -6.61 -15.00
N LYS A 586 -7.70 -5.89 -14.36
CA LYS A 586 -7.94 -4.48 -14.68
C LYS A 586 -6.96 -3.59 -13.91
N GLY A 587 -6.34 -2.63 -14.60
CA GLY A 587 -5.44 -1.64 -13.99
C GLY A 587 -4.01 -2.15 -13.72
N GLY A 588 -3.46 -2.94 -14.66
CA GLY A 588 -2.08 -3.43 -14.58
C GLY A 588 -1.06 -2.31 -14.30
N LEU A 589 0.04 -2.65 -13.64
CA LEU A 589 1.21 -1.77 -13.51
C LEU A 589 1.97 -1.58 -14.84
N THR A 590 1.44 -2.12 -15.93
CA THR A 590 1.96 -1.96 -17.28
C THR A 590 0.98 -1.13 -18.09
N GLN A 591 1.43 0.04 -18.55
CA GLN A 591 0.68 0.97 -19.40
C GLN A 591 1.50 1.25 -20.68
N PRO A 592 0.90 1.70 -21.79
CA PRO A 592 1.65 2.19 -22.95
C PRO A 592 2.74 3.19 -22.53
N GLY A 593 3.98 3.02 -22.97
CA GLY A 593 5.11 3.86 -22.57
C GLY A 593 5.49 3.92 -21.08
N VAL A 594 4.75 3.31 -20.15
CA VAL A 594 4.95 3.46 -18.69
C VAL A 594 4.84 2.13 -17.97
N LEU A 595 5.89 1.73 -17.27
CA LEU A 595 5.96 0.52 -16.46
C LEU A 595 6.17 0.89 -14.99
N MET A 596 5.26 0.45 -14.13
CA MET A 596 5.25 0.81 -12.71
C MET A 596 5.82 -0.32 -11.86
N ILE A 597 6.63 0.03 -10.87
CA ILE A 597 7.30 -0.92 -9.98
C ILE A 597 7.09 -0.47 -8.55
N GLU A 598 6.63 -1.38 -7.71
CA GLU A 598 6.45 -1.10 -6.28
C GLU A 598 7.80 -0.92 -5.57
N GLU A 599 7.85 0.00 -4.60
CA GLU A 599 9.06 0.35 -3.85
C GLU A 599 9.76 -0.87 -3.22
N ASP A 600 9.00 -1.88 -2.82
CA ASP A 600 9.55 -3.08 -2.20
C ASP A 600 10.27 -4.01 -3.20
N VAL A 601 10.02 -3.86 -4.49
CA VAL A 601 10.61 -4.72 -5.54
C VAL A 601 12.03 -4.29 -5.83
N PHE A 602 12.27 -2.98 -5.93
CA PHE A 602 13.62 -2.43 -6.03
C PHE A 602 14.47 -2.85 -4.82
N MET A 603 13.86 -2.84 -3.64
CA MET A 603 14.59 -3.02 -2.37
C MET A 603 14.73 -4.48 -1.93
N ARG A 604 13.97 -5.42 -2.48
CA ARG A 604 14.13 -6.86 -2.21
C ARG A 604 15.30 -7.50 -2.95
N GLN A 605 15.84 -6.84 -3.98
CA GLN A 605 16.96 -7.38 -4.75
C GLN A 605 18.22 -7.30 -3.88
N GLN A 606 18.80 -8.45 -3.50
CA GLN A 606 19.98 -8.48 -2.61
C GLN A 606 21.28 -8.24 -3.40
N PHE A 607 21.35 -7.18 -4.21
CA PHE A 607 22.43 -6.96 -5.16
C PHE A 607 23.80 -6.96 -4.51
N THR A 608 23.96 -6.21 -3.42
CA THR A 608 25.24 -6.10 -2.69
C THR A 608 25.72 -7.46 -2.18
N ARG A 609 24.81 -8.24 -1.57
CA ARG A 609 25.11 -9.56 -1.02
C ARG A 609 25.42 -10.59 -2.10
N ASP A 610 24.61 -10.63 -3.16
CA ASP A 610 24.78 -11.57 -4.26
C ASP A 610 26.04 -11.25 -5.09
N PHE A 611 26.44 -9.98 -5.16
CA PHE A 611 27.71 -9.55 -5.73
C PHE A 611 28.89 -10.10 -4.94
N ARG A 612 28.94 -9.86 -3.62
CA ARG A 612 30.02 -10.37 -2.75
C ARG A 612 30.13 -11.90 -2.87
N ARG A 613 29.01 -12.61 -2.80
CA ARG A 613 28.98 -14.08 -2.98
C ARG A 613 29.49 -14.51 -4.35
N SER A 614 29.15 -13.79 -5.41
CA SER A 614 29.60 -14.10 -6.77
C SER A 614 31.09 -13.84 -6.95
N GLN A 615 31.61 -12.77 -6.34
CA GLN A 615 33.03 -12.42 -6.33
C GLN A 615 33.87 -13.45 -5.55
N GLU A 616 33.37 -13.90 -4.39
CA GLU A 616 33.99 -14.97 -3.61
C GLU A 616 34.03 -16.29 -4.41
N ARG A 617 32.92 -16.67 -5.06
CA ARG A 617 32.83 -17.89 -5.88
C ARG A 617 33.74 -17.84 -7.10
N SER A 618 33.88 -16.67 -7.73
CA SER A 618 34.76 -16.51 -8.89
C SER A 618 36.24 -16.37 -8.51
N ARG A 619 36.58 -16.32 -7.21
CA ARG A 619 37.93 -16.03 -6.70
C ARG A 619 38.53 -14.75 -7.29
N GLY A 620 37.69 -13.80 -7.68
CA GLY A 620 38.10 -12.55 -8.34
C GLY A 620 38.42 -12.68 -9.84
N ASN A 621 38.26 -13.85 -10.47
CA ASN A 621 38.57 -14.05 -11.90
C ASN A 621 37.55 -13.39 -12.86
N ARG A 622 36.46 -12.83 -12.35
CA ARG A 622 35.44 -12.13 -13.15
C ARG A 622 35.48 -10.65 -12.83
N GLU A 623 35.39 -9.82 -13.87
CA GLU A 623 35.33 -8.38 -13.68
C GLU A 623 34.05 -7.97 -12.92
N PRO A 624 34.14 -6.99 -11.99
CA PRO A 624 32.99 -6.52 -11.22
C PRO A 624 31.79 -6.11 -12.08
N LYS A 625 32.04 -5.42 -13.20
CA LYS A 625 30.99 -4.94 -14.12
C LYS A 625 30.18 -6.07 -14.75
N ASP A 626 30.81 -7.19 -15.08
CA ASP A 626 30.12 -8.38 -15.59
C ASP A 626 29.24 -9.05 -14.54
N ILE A 627 29.68 -9.09 -13.29
CA ILE A 627 28.86 -9.64 -12.19
C ILE A 627 27.64 -8.73 -11.97
N LYS A 628 27.85 -7.41 -11.93
CA LYS A 628 26.75 -6.43 -11.79
C LYS A 628 25.72 -6.60 -12.92
N LYS A 629 26.18 -6.68 -14.17
CA LYS A 629 25.33 -6.98 -15.33
C LYS A 629 24.49 -8.25 -15.13
N ASP A 630 25.11 -9.38 -14.78
CA ASP A 630 24.39 -10.65 -14.56
C ASP A 630 23.32 -10.55 -13.46
N LEU A 631 23.61 -9.78 -12.40
CA LEU A 631 22.67 -9.54 -11.30
C LEU A 631 21.48 -8.69 -11.75
N LEU A 632 21.71 -7.64 -12.54
CA LEU A 632 20.62 -6.84 -13.10
C LEU A 632 19.73 -7.69 -14.02
N VAL A 633 20.35 -8.45 -14.93
CA VAL A 633 19.65 -9.36 -15.84
C VAL A 633 18.77 -10.34 -15.05
N ARG A 634 19.31 -10.94 -13.98
CA ARG A 634 18.54 -11.80 -13.07
C ARG A 634 17.37 -11.08 -12.41
N ALA A 635 17.59 -9.85 -11.95
CA ALA A 635 16.54 -9.04 -11.31
C ALA A 635 15.41 -8.73 -12.29
N VAL A 636 15.75 -8.31 -13.51
CA VAL A 636 14.80 -8.08 -14.62
C VAL A 636 13.99 -9.35 -14.91
N PHE A 637 14.64 -10.51 -15.04
CA PHE A 637 13.93 -11.78 -15.24
C PHE A 637 12.98 -12.13 -14.10
N SER A 638 13.45 -12.00 -12.86
CA SER A 638 12.62 -12.34 -11.70
C SER A 638 11.41 -11.40 -11.56
N THR A 639 11.56 -10.14 -11.95
CA THR A 639 10.56 -9.10 -11.75
C THR A 639 9.54 -9.05 -12.88
N PHE A 640 10.00 -9.16 -14.12
CA PHE A 640 9.18 -8.90 -15.31
C PHE A 640 8.82 -10.15 -16.09
N PHE A 641 9.63 -11.21 -16.01
CA PHE A 641 9.48 -12.40 -16.84
C PHE A 641 9.21 -13.68 -16.03
N SER A 642 8.95 -13.58 -14.73
CA SER A 642 8.65 -14.75 -13.90
C SER A 642 7.26 -15.33 -14.21
N ARG A 643 7.13 -16.66 -14.16
CA ARG A 643 5.88 -17.37 -14.45
C ARG A 643 4.72 -16.94 -13.55
N GLU A 644 3.52 -16.86 -14.11
CA GLU A 644 2.29 -16.67 -13.33
C GLU A 644 2.13 -17.81 -12.31
N GLY A 645 1.80 -17.49 -11.06
CA GLY A 645 1.58 -18.47 -9.99
C GLY A 645 2.83 -18.97 -9.23
N ASN A 646 4.05 -18.54 -9.58
CA ASN A 646 5.26 -18.90 -8.82
C ASN A 646 5.40 -18.13 -7.46
N SER A 647 4.30 -17.57 -6.96
CA SER A 647 4.20 -16.77 -5.73
C SER A 647 4.50 -17.55 -4.45
N GLY A 648 4.61 -18.88 -4.53
CA GLY A 648 4.72 -19.77 -3.37
C GLY A 648 6.08 -19.83 -2.67
N ARG A 649 7.20 -19.38 -3.28
CA ARG A 649 8.54 -19.58 -2.69
C ARG A 649 9.12 -18.38 -1.94
N GLN A 650 8.55 -17.18 -2.05
CA GLN A 650 9.08 -15.99 -1.36
C GLN A 650 8.16 -14.75 -1.39
N GLY A 651 6.85 -14.91 -1.58
CA GLY A 651 5.93 -13.77 -1.65
C GLY A 651 6.23 -12.82 -2.82
N GLN A 652 6.74 -13.34 -3.93
CA GLN A 652 6.88 -12.60 -5.19
C GLN A 652 5.53 -12.56 -5.91
N PRO A 653 5.03 -11.38 -6.32
CA PRO A 653 3.94 -11.31 -7.30
C PRO A 653 4.38 -12.02 -8.59
N GLY A 654 3.52 -12.84 -9.18
CA GLY A 654 3.82 -13.48 -10.46
C GLY A 654 4.11 -12.44 -11.55
N GLY A 655 5.12 -12.69 -12.38
CA GLY A 655 5.71 -11.71 -13.31
C GLY A 655 4.80 -11.25 -14.44
N LEU A 656 3.68 -11.92 -14.71
CA LEU A 656 2.74 -11.51 -15.78
C LEU A 656 2.28 -10.05 -15.63
N PHE A 657 2.18 -9.59 -14.39
CA PHE A 657 1.62 -8.29 -14.03
C PHE A 657 2.44 -7.07 -14.48
N ARG A 658 3.75 -7.27 -14.58
CA ARG A 658 4.70 -6.23 -14.94
C ARG A 658 5.38 -6.57 -16.26
N SER A 659 4.90 -7.59 -16.96
CA SER A 659 5.58 -8.10 -18.14
C SER A 659 5.51 -7.06 -19.25
N PRO A 660 6.66 -6.59 -19.77
CA PRO A 660 6.70 -5.74 -20.97
C PRO A 660 6.10 -6.46 -22.19
N VAL A 661 6.01 -7.80 -22.17
CA VAL A 661 5.31 -8.59 -23.20
C VAL A 661 3.83 -8.22 -23.28
N VAL A 662 3.20 -7.91 -22.15
CA VAL A 662 1.81 -7.39 -22.13
C VAL A 662 1.76 -6.04 -22.83
N GLN A 663 2.75 -5.17 -22.61
CA GLN A 663 2.83 -3.86 -23.26
C GLN A 663 3.00 -3.98 -24.78
N LEU A 664 3.85 -4.90 -25.21
CA LEU A 664 4.13 -5.18 -26.62
C LEU A 664 2.93 -5.82 -27.33
N TRP A 665 2.22 -6.73 -26.68
CA TRP A 665 1.27 -7.62 -27.35
C TRP A 665 -0.20 -7.32 -27.06
N ALA A 666 -0.55 -7.00 -25.80
CA ALA A 666 -1.95 -6.82 -25.40
C ALA A 666 -2.51 -5.43 -25.75
N TYR A 667 -1.66 -4.41 -25.87
CA TYR A 667 -2.09 -3.06 -26.27
C TYR A 667 -2.01 -2.81 -27.77
N ASP A 668 -1.36 -3.67 -28.55
CA ASP A 668 -1.22 -3.50 -30.01
C ASP A 668 -2.19 -4.37 -30.83
N LYS A 669 -2.81 -5.38 -30.20
CA LYS A 669 -3.71 -6.34 -30.88
C LYS A 669 -5.03 -6.51 -30.14
N GLN A 670 -6.13 -6.50 -30.88
CA GLN A 670 -7.46 -6.87 -30.39
C GLN A 670 -7.89 -8.19 -31.01
N PHE A 671 -8.36 -9.13 -30.18
CA PHE A 671 -8.92 -10.40 -30.62
C PHE A 671 -10.44 -10.29 -30.70
N VAL A 672 -11.03 -10.81 -31.77
CA VAL A 672 -12.48 -10.85 -32.01
C VAL A 672 -12.88 -12.30 -32.32
N GLY A 673 -14.11 -12.69 -31.97
CA GLY A 673 -14.68 -14.02 -32.26
C GLY A 673 -14.84 -14.92 -31.03
N GLU A 674 -15.28 -16.16 -31.26
CA GLU A 674 -15.44 -17.16 -30.20
C GLU A 674 -14.08 -17.44 -29.52
N HIS A 675 -14.07 -17.52 -28.19
CA HIS A 675 -12.87 -17.77 -27.37
C HIS A 675 -11.78 -16.68 -27.41
N HIS A 676 -12.04 -15.47 -27.93
CA HIS A 676 -11.06 -14.38 -27.93
C HIS A 676 -10.49 -14.05 -26.53
N SER A 677 -11.30 -14.21 -25.48
CA SER A 677 -10.88 -14.04 -24.09
C SER A 677 -9.80 -15.04 -23.65
N LEU A 678 -9.82 -16.27 -24.18
CA LEU A 678 -8.77 -17.26 -23.94
C LEU A 678 -7.46 -16.88 -24.65
N LEU A 679 -7.52 -16.36 -25.88
CA LEU A 679 -6.31 -15.93 -26.61
C LEU A 679 -5.69 -14.67 -25.99
N LYS A 680 -6.53 -13.68 -25.65
CA LYS A 680 -6.12 -12.42 -25.00
C LYS A 680 -5.34 -12.67 -23.71
N LYS A 681 -5.69 -13.73 -22.96
CA LYS A 681 -4.98 -14.14 -21.74
C LYS A 681 -3.86 -15.14 -21.99
N GLY A 682 -4.14 -16.16 -22.80
CA GLY A 682 -3.29 -17.34 -22.97
C GLY A 682 -2.00 -17.03 -23.71
N MET A 683 -1.99 -16.03 -24.59
CA MET A 683 -0.81 -15.78 -25.40
C MET A 683 0.22 -14.81 -24.81
N PRO A 684 -0.10 -13.74 -24.04
CA PRO A 684 0.91 -13.09 -23.21
C PRO A 684 1.61 -14.09 -22.28
N LEU A 685 0.85 -15.05 -21.74
CA LEU A 685 1.35 -16.18 -20.95
C LEU A 685 2.29 -17.10 -21.74
N TYR A 686 1.91 -17.48 -22.95
CA TYR A 686 2.74 -18.29 -23.84
C TYR A 686 4.05 -17.57 -24.19
N LEU A 687 3.96 -16.34 -24.70
CA LEU A 687 5.10 -15.53 -25.09
C LEU A 687 6.06 -15.30 -23.93
N GLN A 688 5.54 -14.99 -22.74
CA GLN A 688 6.37 -14.83 -21.55
C GLN A 688 7.06 -16.13 -21.14
N ASN A 689 6.38 -17.28 -21.24
CA ASN A 689 6.99 -18.57 -20.94
C ASN A 689 8.10 -18.93 -21.93
N ASP A 690 7.88 -18.67 -23.21
CA ASP A 690 8.82 -18.97 -24.28
C ASP A 690 10.06 -18.05 -24.19
N LEU A 691 9.83 -16.74 -24.09
CA LEU A 691 10.86 -15.73 -23.85
C LEU A 691 11.68 -16.06 -22.59
N SER A 692 11.02 -16.41 -21.49
CA SER A 692 11.72 -16.80 -20.25
C SER A 692 12.62 -18.03 -20.47
N SER A 693 12.15 -19.03 -21.22
CA SER A 693 12.91 -20.24 -21.55
C SER A 693 14.12 -19.92 -22.44
N ASN A 694 13.90 -19.20 -23.54
CA ASN A 694 14.91 -18.88 -24.54
C ASN A 694 15.98 -17.96 -23.96
N MET A 695 15.58 -16.91 -23.23
CA MET A 695 16.53 -16.01 -22.60
C MET A 695 17.30 -16.65 -21.44
N THR A 696 16.67 -17.51 -20.63
CA THR A 696 17.41 -18.26 -19.60
C THR A 696 18.50 -19.13 -20.24
N SER A 697 18.23 -19.72 -21.41
CA SER A 697 19.23 -20.47 -22.16
C SER A 697 20.35 -19.56 -22.72
N ALA A 698 20.00 -18.39 -23.26
CA ALA A 698 20.97 -17.44 -23.84
C ALA A 698 21.92 -16.84 -22.78
N PHE A 699 21.38 -16.41 -21.64
CA PHE A 699 22.16 -15.73 -20.59
C PHE A 699 22.86 -16.70 -19.61
N TYR A 700 22.36 -17.93 -19.42
CA TYR A 700 22.91 -18.86 -18.40
C TYR A 700 23.52 -20.17 -18.96
N SER A 701 23.55 -20.39 -20.28
CA SER A 701 24.16 -21.59 -20.90
C SER A 701 25.65 -21.77 -20.60
N SER A 702 26.38 -20.70 -20.28
CA SER A 702 27.82 -20.74 -19.97
C SER A 702 28.14 -21.25 -18.55
N GLN A 703 27.20 -21.19 -17.60
CA GLN A 703 27.46 -21.59 -16.20
C GLN A 703 27.46 -23.11 -15.97
N ARG A 704 26.86 -23.91 -16.86
CA ARG A 704 26.83 -25.37 -16.72
C ARG A 704 28.08 -26.09 -17.24
N ARG A 705 28.97 -25.42 -17.98
CA ARG A 705 30.20 -26.04 -18.52
C ARG A 705 31.41 -26.04 -17.58
N GLY A 706 31.31 -25.42 -16.40
CA GLY A 706 32.45 -25.26 -15.47
C GLY A 706 32.49 -26.16 -14.23
N GLY A 707 31.66 -27.20 -14.13
CA GLY A 707 31.50 -27.97 -12.89
C GLY A 707 31.22 -29.46 -13.05
N GLY A 708 31.64 -30.07 -14.16
CA GLY A 708 31.56 -31.51 -14.40
C GLY A 708 32.96 -32.11 -14.40
N GLY A 709 33.53 -32.34 -13.20
CA GLY A 709 34.73 -33.13 -13.06
C GLY A 709 34.47 -34.54 -13.57
N ASP A 710 35.25 -34.91 -14.57
CA ASP A 710 35.42 -36.23 -15.15
C ASP A 710 35.40 -37.32 -14.06
N ARG A 711 34.30 -38.08 -13.99
CA ARG A 711 34.24 -39.35 -13.29
C ARG A 711 33.88 -40.40 -14.31
N GLY A 712 34.92 -41.11 -14.74
CA GLY A 712 34.87 -42.18 -15.71
C GLY A 712 33.73 -43.16 -15.47
N ARG A 713 33.05 -43.49 -16.56
CA ARG A 713 32.19 -44.67 -16.66
C ARG A 713 33.06 -45.92 -16.47
N GLY A 714 33.13 -46.40 -15.24
CA GLY A 714 33.49 -47.78 -14.96
C GLY A 714 32.30 -48.67 -15.34
N GLY A 715 32.47 -49.46 -16.40
CA GLY A 715 31.55 -50.53 -16.73
C GLY A 715 31.46 -51.52 -15.57
N ARG A 716 30.22 -51.92 -15.23
CA ARG A 716 29.96 -53.15 -14.51
C ARG A 716 28.77 -53.81 -15.15
N ASP A 717 29.07 -54.96 -15.72
CA ASP A 717 28.17 -55.98 -16.22
C ASP A 717 27.02 -56.24 -15.24
N GLY A 718 25.82 -56.34 -15.79
CA GLY A 718 24.71 -56.98 -15.08
C GLY A 718 24.86 -58.49 -15.13
N PRO A 719 24.36 -59.20 -14.12
CA PRO A 719 23.72 -60.48 -14.34
C PRO A 719 22.21 -60.33 -14.16
N GLY A 720 21.48 -60.92 -15.11
CA GLY A 720 20.03 -61.05 -15.02
C GLY A 720 19.58 -61.93 -13.86
N GLY A 721 18.28 -61.91 -13.58
CA GLY A 721 17.68 -62.81 -12.60
C GLY A 721 16.23 -62.44 -12.29
N ARG A 722 15.34 -63.10 -13.02
CA ARG A 722 13.90 -63.36 -12.81
C ARG A 722 13.31 -63.06 -11.43
N GLY A 723 12.08 -62.56 -11.45
CA GLY A 723 11.13 -62.50 -10.34
C GLY A 723 9.96 -61.60 -10.68
#